data_AF-A0A2E2U8C8-F1
#
_entry.id   AF-A0A2E2U8C8-F1
#
_cell.length_a   1.000
_cell.length_b   1.000
_cell.length_c   1.000
_cell.angle_alpha   90.00
_cell.angle_beta   90.00
_cell.angle_gamma   90.00
#
_symmetry.space_group_name_H-M   'P 1'
#
loop_
_entity.id
_entity.type
_entity.pdbx_description
1 polymer ?
#
loop_
_entity_poly.entity_id
_entity_poly.type
_entity_poly.pdbx_seq_one_letter_code
_entity_poly.pdbx_strand_id
1 'polypeptide(L)'
;MPILNSKNVASLILATLSVSTVSASVVYQKNHWYLIDYSASDPNSTACVMGTSEQKNGVDYRLEFLTFKNSDGPTELQINQVGQGGAKSMTTTIGNGQKLAFATLTDVGNSKTLMNIPQGHAGLVRYFENKGELRMYPADGSRDRGVNFEDAGFSEVKERFEQRCLGGKSLVDSSFENSFLRNSNLNIDPAAIDINSTSTLRDLYYQGFRTHGEIGANNDQIAALRAQFATELREQSHLQSTIADLSNRINANPESQILSLLSSLDRAIPGQRQAVETATRSRDRAENAIAPLRAEHQRRSSFAQNERARATNAQQDINNMTREIDQKETMIEQLRRDIIQAERLLVSSRNRLPRARRDFEQAQRQNTAYNPESDFRQRVHGNAQWRRVNEALPAARIAEDQAEAARDAAHDEKERLEDVSKACRRVRGRDCSAEVEAHRTALLEYRRLEDIEDDVENRRQSLESTKSSIERRARNEVNAIVADLRRDLENASAALVDLQNTIRSNENFIARAQRTDIPNLRRDIRQLDNQLTRAHSTLRSSAPEADRLERELAQYEQRVGWNAKASALRSAQNNLNQKTSELNRSLNTQRRAQSDLIDVRQYQSQLNQSRARLVEVDASLTPFESANANLQSQGNILSNQLQNLKAQFDNIIE
;
A
#
# COMPACT_ATOMS: atom_id res chain seq x y z
N MET A 1 -52.21 -36.63 -42.40
CA MET A 1 -52.55 -37.12 -43.77
C MET A 1 -51.37 -36.79 -44.67
N PRO A 2 -50.90 -37.67 -45.58
CA PRO A 2 -51.39 -39.00 -45.92
C PRO A 2 -50.78 -40.10 -45.05
N ILE A 3 -51.56 -41.14 -44.84
CA ILE A 3 -51.24 -42.39 -44.16
C ILE A 3 -50.81 -43.35 -45.27
N LEU A 4 -49.61 -43.94 -45.18
CA LEU A 4 -49.24 -45.12 -45.94
C LEU A 4 -48.97 -46.26 -44.96
N ASN A 5 -50.05 -47.02 -44.75
CA ASN A 5 -50.05 -48.35 -44.19
C ASN A 5 -49.38 -49.30 -45.19
N SER A 6 -48.40 -50.08 -44.76
CA SER A 6 -48.11 -51.36 -45.41
C SER A 6 -47.61 -52.37 -44.39
N LYS A 7 -48.55 -53.23 -43.99
CA LYS A 7 -48.26 -54.60 -43.56
C LYS A 7 -47.35 -55.24 -44.61
N ASN A 8 -46.26 -55.85 -44.18
CA ASN A 8 -45.65 -56.96 -44.91
C ASN A 8 -45.12 -57.98 -43.90
N VAL A 9 -45.94 -59.00 -43.70
CA VAL A 9 -45.52 -60.34 -43.30
C VAL A 9 -44.77 -60.92 -44.50
N ALA A 10 -43.51 -61.30 -44.34
CA ALA A 10 -42.77 -62.13 -45.30
C ALA A 10 -41.74 -62.93 -44.50
N SER A 11 -42.07 -64.17 -44.17
CA SER A 11 -41.56 -65.36 -44.89
C SER A 11 -40.07 -65.58 -44.68
N LEU A 12 -39.78 -66.33 -43.61
CA LEU A 12 -38.49 -66.95 -43.32
C LEU A 12 -38.17 -67.96 -44.43
N ILE A 13 -37.31 -67.58 -45.39
CA ILE A 13 -36.76 -68.52 -46.35
C ILE A 13 -35.53 -69.16 -45.71
N LEU A 14 -35.64 -70.44 -45.35
CA LEU A 14 -34.49 -71.30 -45.10
C LEU A 14 -33.66 -71.36 -46.39
N ALA A 15 -32.57 -70.61 -46.47
CA ALA A 15 -31.58 -70.79 -47.52
C ALA A 15 -30.65 -71.94 -47.10
N THR A 16 -30.97 -73.15 -47.56
CA THR A 16 -30.06 -74.30 -47.51
C THR A 16 -28.82 -74.00 -48.37
N LEU A 17 -27.68 -73.75 -47.73
CA LEU A 17 -26.38 -73.58 -48.38
C LEU A 17 -25.96 -74.89 -49.07
N SER A 18 -25.98 -74.89 -50.39
CA SER A 18 -25.15 -75.79 -51.20
C SER A 18 -23.98 -74.96 -51.74
N VAL A 19 -22.82 -75.06 -51.09
CA VAL A 19 -21.60 -74.37 -51.51
C VAL A 19 -21.07 -75.07 -52.75
N SER A 20 -21.25 -74.44 -53.91
CA SER A 20 -20.53 -74.78 -55.13
C SER A 20 -19.08 -74.32 -54.97
N THR A 21 -18.11 -75.22 -55.18
CA THR A 21 -16.67 -74.96 -55.01
C THR A 21 -16.15 -73.98 -56.07
N VAL A 22 -16.24 -72.68 -55.80
CA VAL A 22 -15.38 -71.65 -56.41
C VAL A 22 -14.32 -71.31 -55.37
N SER A 23 -13.05 -71.58 -55.68
CA SER A 23 -11.92 -71.33 -54.79
C SER A 23 -11.77 -69.84 -54.53
N ALA A 24 -12.31 -69.34 -53.41
CA ALA A 24 -12.14 -67.95 -53.00
C ALA A 24 -10.64 -67.65 -52.81
N SER A 25 -10.13 -66.59 -53.45
CA SER A 25 -8.74 -66.18 -53.33
C SER A 25 -8.54 -65.32 -52.09
N VAL A 26 -7.52 -65.65 -51.28
CA VAL A 26 -7.05 -64.81 -50.17
C VAL A 26 -6.66 -63.43 -50.74
N VAL A 27 -7.32 -62.37 -50.27
CA VAL A 27 -7.10 -60.99 -50.73
C VAL A 27 -5.97 -60.28 -49.98
N TYR A 28 -5.62 -60.76 -48.78
CA TYR A 28 -4.46 -60.31 -48.02
C TYR A 28 -4.02 -61.42 -47.05
N GLN A 29 -2.72 -61.61 -46.88
CA GLN A 29 -2.17 -62.58 -45.93
C GLN A 29 -0.94 -62.01 -45.23
N LYS A 30 -0.85 -62.26 -43.93
CA LYS A 30 0.34 -61.97 -43.14
C LYS A 30 0.61 -63.12 -42.19
N ASN A 31 1.77 -63.77 -42.35
CA ASN A 31 2.16 -64.95 -41.59
C ASN A 31 1.02 -66.00 -41.64
N HIS A 32 0.46 -66.37 -40.48
CA HIS A 32 -0.60 -67.38 -40.34
C HIS A 32 -2.01 -66.82 -40.53
N TRP A 33 -2.18 -65.49 -40.52
CA TRP A 33 -3.48 -64.84 -40.67
C TRP A 33 -3.75 -64.44 -42.13
N TYR A 34 -4.99 -64.63 -42.55
CA TYR A 34 -5.47 -64.32 -43.89
C TYR A 34 -6.78 -63.55 -43.85
N LEU A 35 -7.05 -62.82 -44.94
CA LEU A 35 -8.29 -62.13 -45.25
C LEU A 35 -8.85 -62.69 -46.56
N ILE A 36 -10.08 -63.17 -46.52
CA ILE A 36 -10.86 -63.57 -47.69
C ILE A 36 -12.04 -62.63 -47.80
N ASP A 37 -12.21 -62.05 -48.97
CA ASP A 37 -13.35 -61.21 -49.31
C ASP A 37 -14.11 -61.92 -50.44
N TYR A 38 -15.17 -62.65 -50.10
CA TYR A 38 -15.89 -63.46 -51.08
C TYR A 38 -16.57 -62.62 -52.16
N SER A 39 -16.82 -61.33 -51.88
CA SER A 39 -17.32 -60.37 -52.88
C SER A 39 -16.33 -60.11 -54.02
N ALA A 40 -15.03 -60.36 -53.80
CA ALA A 40 -14.01 -60.21 -54.83
C ALA A 40 -14.05 -61.33 -55.88
N SER A 41 -14.54 -62.52 -55.50
CA SER A 41 -14.65 -63.71 -56.36
C SER A 41 -16.07 -63.98 -56.85
N ASP A 42 -17.09 -63.59 -56.08
CA ASP A 42 -18.50 -63.67 -56.44
C ASP A 42 -19.19 -62.36 -56.01
N PRO A 43 -19.57 -61.47 -56.94
CA PRO A 43 -20.21 -60.19 -56.62
C PRO A 43 -21.52 -60.32 -55.82
N ASN A 44 -22.15 -61.49 -55.82
CA ASN A 44 -23.37 -61.75 -55.04
C ASN A 44 -23.08 -62.18 -53.60
N SER A 45 -21.83 -62.55 -53.29
CA SER A 45 -21.42 -62.87 -51.93
C SER A 45 -21.03 -61.60 -51.18
N THR A 46 -21.56 -61.46 -49.97
CA THR A 46 -21.26 -60.31 -49.08
C THR A 46 -20.40 -60.71 -47.90
N ALA A 47 -20.01 -61.99 -47.82
CA ALA A 47 -19.22 -62.53 -46.73
C ALA A 47 -17.77 -62.03 -46.82
N CYS A 48 -17.25 -61.61 -45.68
CA CYS A 48 -15.84 -61.31 -45.51
C CYS A 48 -15.34 -62.03 -44.27
N VAL A 49 -14.21 -62.72 -44.41
CA VAL A 49 -13.62 -63.56 -43.38
C VAL A 49 -12.18 -63.15 -43.15
N MET A 50 -11.81 -62.89 -41.90
CA MET A 50 -10.40 -62.92 -41.49
C MET A 50 -10.18 -64.13 -40.60
N GLY A 51 -9.08 -64.86 -40.76
CA GLY A 51 -8.86 -66.06 -39.97
C GLY A 51 -7.44 -66.56 -40.01
N THR A 52 -7.22 -67.65 -39.27
CA THR A 52 -5.97 -68.42 -39.20
C THR A 52 -6.30 -69.91 -39.19
N SER A 53 -5.40 -70.75 -39.69
CA SER A 53 -5.63 -72.20 -39.83
C SER A 53 -4.48 -73.02 -39.23
N GLU A 54 -4.82 -74.13 -38.57
CA GLU A 54 -3.86 -75.05 -37.97
C GLU A 54 -4.29 -76.50 -38.23
N GLN A 55 -3.37 -77.33 -38.72
CA GLN A 55 -3.64 -78.75 -38.98
C GLN A 55 -3.10 -79.64 -37.86
N LYS A 56 -3.98 -80.42 -37.23
CA LYS A 56 -3.60 -81.32 -36.13
C LYS A 56 -4.27 -82.67 -36.24
N ASN A 57 -3.46 -83.74 -36.27
CA ASN A 57 -3.90 -85.14 -36.32
C ASN A 57 -4.91 -85.45 -37.45
N GLY A 58 -4.72 -84.86 -38.64
CA GLY A 58 -5.61 -85.09 -39.78
C GLY A 58 -6.91 -84.26 -39.77
N VAL A 59 -7.01 -83.27 -38.88
CA VAL A 59 -8.10 -82.28 -38.84
C VAL A 59 -7.53 -80.89 -39.13
N ASP A 60 -8.14 -80.15 -40.06
CA ASP A 60 -7.85 -78.75 -40.35
C ASP A 60 -8.79 -77.88 -39.49
N TYR A 61 -8.23 -77.12 -38.55
CA TYR A 61 -8.96 -76.18 -37.70
C TYR A 61 -8.74 -74.76 -38.22
N ARG A 62 -9.81 -73.99 -38.41
CA ARG A 62 -9.74 -72.59 -38.83
C ARG A 62 -10.48 -71.70 -37.86
N LEU A 63 -9.78 -70.79 -37.21
CA LEU A 63 -10.39 -69.74 -36.39
C LEU A 63 -10.68 -68.54 -37.28
N GLU A 64 -11.94 -68.12 -37.34
CA GLU A 64 -12.41 -67.13 -38.30
C GLU A 64 -13.31 -66.09 -37.64
N PHE A 65 -13.08 -64.81 -37.98
CA PHE A 65 -14.04 -63.74 -37.81
C PHE A 65 -14.79 -63.53 -39.12
N LEU A 66 -16.10 -63.66 -39.09
CA LEU A 66 -16.98 -63.57 -40.25
C LEU A 66 -17.91 -62.35 -40.12
N THR A 67 -18.01 -61.55 -41.18
CA THR A 67 -19.01 -60.48 -41.28
C THR A 67 -19.67 -60.49 -42.67
N PHE A 68 -20.83 -59.84 -42.78
CA PHE A 68 -21.53 -59.69 -44.05
C PHE A 68 -21.68 -58.19 -44.37
N LYS A 69 -21.03 -57.71 -45.44
CA LYS A 69 -20.93 -56.27 -45.79
C LYS A 69 -22.28 -55.55 -45.96
N ASN A 70 -23.32 -56.29 -46.35
CA ASN A 70 -24.67 -55.74 -46.60
C ASN A 70 -25.67 -56.13 -45.51
N SER A 71 -25.19 -56.63 -44.36
CA SER A 71 -25.99 -56.94 -43.19
C SER A 71 -25.58 -56.02 -42.06
N ASP A 72 -26.56 -55.47 -41.34
CA ASP A 72 -26.34 -54.76 -40.08
C ASP A 72 -26.09 -55.74 -38.91
N GLY A 73 -25.35 -56.82 -39.18
CA GLY A 73 -25.05 -57.88 -38.22
C GLY A 73 -23.70 -57.66 -37.53
N PRO A 74 -23.53 -58.17 -36.30
CA PRO A 74 -22.23 -58.15 -35.63
C PRO A 74 -21.24 -59.09 -36.33
N THR A 75 -19.94 -58.88 -36.12
CA THR A 75 -18.92 -59.84 -36.55
C THR A 75 -19.02 -61.12 -35.71
N GLU A 76 -19.10 -62.27 -36.37
CA GLU A 76 -19.12 -63.58 -35.73
C GLU A 76 -17.71 -64.11 -35.54
N LEU A 77 -17.50 -64.86 -34.45
CA LEU A 77 -16.29 -65.63 -34.23
C LEU A 77 -16.63 -67.11 -34.30
N GLN A 78 -15.95 -67.87 -35.14
CA GLN A 78 -16.22 -69.28 -35.36
C GLN A 78 -14.95 -70.11 -35.55
N ILE A 79 -15.08 -71.42 -35.39
CA ILE A 79 -14.05 -72.41 -35.70
C ILE A 79 -14.61 -73.40 -36.70
N ASN A 80 -14.03 -73.46 -37.88
CA ASN A 80 -14.33 -74.50 -38.85
C ASN A 80 -13.37 -75.67 -38.66
N GLN A 81 -13.91 -76.88 -38.53
CA GLN A 81 -13.17 -78.13 -38.42
C GLN A 81 -13.47 -78.99 -39.64
N VAL A 82 -12.43 -79.39 -40.38
CA VAL A 82 -12.56 -80.25 -41.56
C VAL A 82 -11.67 -81.48 -41.40
N GLY A 83 -12.25 -82.68 -41.44
CA GLY A 83 -11.53 -83.95 -41.27
C GLY A 83 -12.21 -84.89 -40.27
N GLN A 84 -11.46 -85.86 -39.73
CA GLN A 84 -11.99 -86.87 -38.79
C GLN A 84 -12.10 -86.36 -37.33
N GLY A 85 -12.34 -85.06 -37.13
CA GLY A 85 -12.42 -84.44 -35.81
C GLY A 85 -13.71 -84.80 -35.06
N GLY A 86 -13.56 -85.23 -33.80
CA GLY A 86 -14.66 -85.65 -32.93
C GLY A 86 -15.33 -84.50 -32.17
N ALA A 87 -14.63 -83.40 -31.91
CA ALA A 87 -15.09 -82.32 -31.04
C ALA A 87 -16.39 -81.67 -31.54
N LYS A 88 -17.34 -81.48 -30.61
CA LYS A 88 -18.61 -80.77 -30.76
C LYS A 88 -18.63 -79.48 -29.95
N SER A 89 -17.68 -79.29 -29.06
CA SER A 89 -17.50 -78.05 -28.33
C SER A 89 -16.04 -77.83 -27.99
N MET A 90 -15.64 -76.55 -27.93
CA MET A 90 -14.30 -76.14 -27.56
C MET A 90 -14.35 -75.01 -26.55
N THR A 91 -13.31 -74.93 -25.72
CA THR A 91 -13.14 -73.85 -24.76
C THR A 91 -11.69 -73.38 -24.71
N THR A 92 -11.50 -72.13 -24.30
CA THR A 92 -10.19 -71.55 -24.04
C THR A 92 -10.31 -70.49 -22.95
N THR A 93 -9.21 -70.20 -22.27
CA THR A 93 -9.11 -69.09 -21.32
C THR A 93 -8.06 -68.12 -21.84
N ILE A 94 -8.43 -66.87 -22.07
CA ILE A 94 -7.52 -65.82 -22.53
C ILE A 94 -6.90 -65.08 -21.33
N GLY A 95 -5.84 -64.30 -21.56
CA GLY A 95 -4.92 -63.82 -20.53
C GLY A 95 -5.50 -63.01 -19.35
N ASN A 96 -6.74 -62.52 -19.46
CA ASN A 96 -7.47 -61.83 -18.38
C ASN A 96 -8.38 -62.77 -17.55
N GLY A 97 -8.27 -64.10 -17.75
CA GLY A 97 -9.10 -65.10 -17.08
C GLY A 97 -10.48 -65.30 -17.70
N GLN A 98 -10.83 -64.55 -18.75
CA GLN A 98 -12.09 -64.74 -19.46
C GLN A 98 -12.08 -66.08 -20.21
N LYS A 99 -13.16 -66.84 -20.07
CA LYS A 99 -13.36 -68.09 -20.81
C LYS A 99 -14.16 -67.82 -22.06
N LEU A 100 -13.70 -68.39 -23.18
CA LEU A 100 -14.44 -68.42 -24.42
C LEU A 100 -15.00 -69.82 -24.61
N ALA A 101 -16.27 -69.88 -24.99
CA ALA A 101 -17.04 -71.10 -25.19
C ALA A 101 -17.43 -71.18 -26.67
N PHE A 102 -17.21 -72.33 -27.30
CA PHE A 102 -17.56 -72.58 -28.69
C PHE A 102 -18.41 -73.84 -28.76
N ALA A 103 -19.62 -73.72 -29.29
CA ALA A 103 -20.58 -74.83 -29.42
C ALA A 103 -20.91 -75.07 -30.90
N THR A 104 -21.39 -76.28 -31.22
CA THR A 104 -21.67 -76.66 -32.61
C THR A 104 -22.80 -75.82 -33.18
N LEU A 105 -22.54 -75.11 -34.28
CA LEU A 105 -23.54 -74.41 -35.08
C LEU A 105 -24.00 -75.26 -36.27
N THR A 106 -23.07 -75.97 -36.93
CA THR A 106 -23.39 -76.90 -38.02
C THR A 106 -22.49 -78.13 -37.96
N ASP A 107 -23.05 -79.31 -38.25
CA ASP A 107 -22.35 -80.60 -38.32
C ASP A 107 -22.80 -81.33 -39.60
N VAL A 108 -22.01 -81.27 -40.66
CA VAL A 108 -22.36 -81.80 -41.99
C VAL A 108 -21.19 -82.63 -42.56
N GLY A 109 -21.38 -83.94 -42.66
CA GLY A 109 -20.37 -84.86 -43.20
C GLY A 109 -19.10 -84.86 -42.35
N ASN A 110 -17.97 -84.49 -42.95
CA ASN A 110 -16.67 -84.37 -42.27
C ASN A 110 -16.32 -82.90 -41.92
N SER A 111 -17.31 -82.00 -41.91
CA SER A 111 -17.12 -80.57 -41.63
C SER A 111 -18.02 -80.11 -40.50
N LYS A 112 -17.45 -79.42 -39.52
CA LYS A 112 -18.18 -78.81 -38.40
C LYS A 112 -17.83 -77.34 -38.28
N THR A 113 -18.81 -76.53 -37.91
CA THR A 113 -18.59 -75.12 -37.54
C THR A 113 -19.00 -74.98 -36.09
N LEU A 114 -18.05 -74.58 -35.25
CA LEU A 114 -18.29 -74.24 -33.86
C LEU A 114 -18.36 -72.72 -33.76
N MET A 115 -19.50 -72.17 -33.37
CA MET A 115 -19.62 -70.74 -33.17
C MET A 115 -19.23 -70.40 -31.73
N ASN A 116 -18.51 -69.28 -31.55
CA ASN A 116 -18.35 -68.71 -30.23
C ASN A 116 -19.71 -68.31 -29.67
N ILE A 117 -20.01 -68.76 -28.45
CA ILE A 117 -21.14 -68.23 -27.69
C ILE A 117 -20.76 -66.79 -27.31
N PRO A 118 -21.46 -65.76 -27.83
CA PRO A 118 -21.00 -64.38 -27.77
C PRO A 118 -20.65 -63.93 -26.34
N GLN A 119 -19.35 -63.93 -26.05
CA GLN A 119 -18.76 -63.47 -24.79
C GLN A 119 -17.29 -63.19 -25.03
N GLY A 120 -16.80 -62.05 -24.56
CA GLY A 120 -15.36 -61.78 -24.52
C GLY A 120 -14.69 -61.56 -25.89
N HIS A 121 -15.43 -61.22 -26.96
CA HIS A 121 -14.84 -60.90 -28.27
C HIS A 121 -13.88 -59.72 -28.18
N ALA A 122 -14.29 -58.62 -27.53
CA ALA A 122 -13.41 -57.49 -27.29
C ALA A 122 -12.15 -57.89 -26.50
N GLY A 123 -12.26 -58.84 -25.56
CA GLY A 123 -11.14 -59.40 -24.82
C GLY A 123 -10.21 -60.23 -25.69
N LEU A 124 -10.76 -61.08 -26.57
CA LEU A 124 -10.00 -61.90 -27.50
C LEU A 124 -9.23 -61.07 -28.52
N VAL A 125 -9.87 -60.05 -29.10
CA VAL A 125 -9.23 -59.14 -30.05
C VAL A 125 -8.02 -58.48 -29.40
N ARG A 126 -8.16 -57.97 -28.17
CA ARG A 126 -7.04 -57.43 -27.39
C ARG A 126 -5.99 -58.49 -27.07
N TYR A 127 -6.39 -59.74 -26.83
CA TYR A 127 -5.45 -60.82 -26.53
C TYR A 127 -4.54 -61.12 -27.72
N PHE A 128 -5.09 -61.18 -28.95
CA PHE A 128 -4.28 -61.34 -30.16
C PHE A 128 -3.45 -60.08 -30.51
N GLU A 129 -3.96 -58.88 -30.28
CA GLU A 129 -3.18 -57.63 -30.45
C GLU A 129 -1.94 -57.60 -29.54
N ASN A 130 -2.02 -58.22 -28.35
CA ASN A 130 -0.94 -58.30 -27.37
C ASN A 130 -0.07 -59.58 -27.48
N LYS A 131 -0.13 -60.26 -28.62
CA LYS A 131 0.68 -61.43 -28.99
C LYS A 131 0.49 -62.69 -28.14
N GLY A 132 -0.75 -63.04 -27.83
CA GLY A 132 -1.09 -64.29 -27.15
C GLY A 132 -1.34 -65.46 -28.11
N GLU A 133 -0.68 -66.60 -27.88
CA GLU A 133 -1.02 -67.88 -28.53
C GLU A 133 -2.36 -68.41 -27.97
N LEU A 134 -3.40 -68.52 -28.80
CA LEU A 134 -4.71 -69.00 -28.36
C LEU A 134 -4.73 -70.53 -28.34
N ARG A 135 -4.69 -71.11 -27.14
CA ARG A 135 -4.79 -72.56 -26.93
C ARG A 135 -6.22 -72.97 -26.65
N MET A 136 -6.76 -73.88 -27.46
CA MET A 136 -8.14 -74.33 -27.38
C MET A 136 -8.22 -75.81 -27.08
N TYR A 137 -9.17 -76.20 -26.25
CA TYR A 137 -9.35 -77.59 -25.80
C TYR A 137 -10.78 -78.05 -26.07
N PRO A 138 -11.00 -79.32 -26.46
CA PRO A 138 -12.35 -79.87 -26.51
C PRO A 138 -13.00 -79.87 -25.13
N ALA A 139 -14.27 -79.52 -25.05
CA ALA A 139 -15.03 -79.43 -23.80
C ALA A 139 -16.06 -80.56 -23.62
N ASP A 140 -16.31 -81.35 -24.67
CA ASP A 140 -17.29 -82.43 -24.74
C ASP A 140 -16.74 -83.82 -24.36
N GLY A 141 -15.49 -83.90 -23.92
CA GLY A 141 -14.81 -85.16 -23.61
C GLY A 141 -14.40 -85.97 -24.84
N SER A 142 -14.42 -85.38 -26.05
CA SER A 142 -13.85 -86.00 -27.25
C SER A 142 -12.35 -86.29 -27.08
N ARG A 143 -11.84 -87.28 -27.83
CA ARG A 143 -10.42 -87.68 -27.80
C ARG A 143 -9.51 -86.75 -28.60
N ASP A 144 -10.05 -85.64 -29.11
CA ASP A 144 -9.30 -84.67 -29.89
C ASP A 144 -8.25 -83.99 -28.99
N ARG A 145 -7.07 -83.72 -29.56
CA ARG A 145 -6.05 -82.94 -28.84
C ARG A 145 -6.33 -81.46 -29.02
N GLY A 146 -6.09 -80.65 -28.00
CA GLY A 146 -6.22 -79.20 -28.11
C GLY A 146 -5.40 -78.60 -29.24
N VAL A 147 -5.86 -77.52 -29.87
CA VAL A 147 -5.25 -76.82 -31.00
C VAL A 147 -4.75 -75.45 -30.56
N ASN A 148 -3.67 -74.97 -31.18
CA ASN A 148 -3.10 -73.67 -30.86
C ASN A 148 -3.14 -72.78 -32.10
N PHE A 149 -3.63 -71.55 -31.96
CA PHE A 149 -3.61 -70.55 -33.02
C PHE A 149 -2.61 -69.45 -32.68
N GLU A 150 -1.66 -69.21 -33.58
CA GLU A 150 -0.66 -68.15 -33.42
C GLU A 150 -1.27 -66.76 -33.70
N ASP A 151 -0.81 -65.74 -32.97
CA ASP A 151 -1.23 -64.34 -33.15
C ASP A 151 -0.50 -63.63 -34.31
N ALA A 152 0.62 -64.20 -34.77
CA ALA A 152 1.52 -63.53 -35.70
C ALA A 152 0.79 -63.12 -36.98
N GLY A 153 0.61 -61.81 -37.19
CA GLY A 153 -0.10 -61.24 -38.34
C GLY A 153 -1.52 -60.73 -38.06
N PHE A 154 -2.11 -61.01 -36.88
CA PHE A 154 -3.49 -60.64 -36.54
C PHE A 154 -3.79 -59.14 -36.70
N SER A 155 -3.01 -58.27 -36.06
CA SER A 155 -3.29 -56.82 -36.02
C SER A 155 -3.32 -56.18 -37.42
N GLU A 156 -2.42 -56.59 -38.30
CA GLU A 156 -2.33 -56.09 -39.67
C GLU A 156 -3.51 -56.57 -40.52
N VAL A 157 -3.93 -57.83 -40.35
CA VAL A 157 -5.10 -58.39 -41.04
C VAL A 157 -6.40 -57.77 -40.51
N LYS A 158 -6.51 -57.55 -39.20
CA LYS A 158 -7.64 -56.88 -38.55
C LYS A 158 -7.86 -55.47 -39.09
N GLU A 159 -6.83 -54.63 -39.14
CA GLU A 159 -6.97 -53.26 -39.65
C GLU A 159 -7.50 -53.25 -41.09
N ARG A 160 -7.00 -54.17 -41.93
CA ARG A 160 -7.47 -54.33 -43.31
C ARG A 160 -8.91 -54.83 -43.38
N PHE A 161 -9.30 -55.74 -42.48
CA PHE A 161 -10.67 -56.22 -42.37
C PHE A 161 -11.62 -55.07 -41.96
N GLU A 162 -11.28 -54.28 -40.95
CA GLU A 162 -12.09 -53.14 -40.49
C GLU A 162 -12.29 -52.10 -41.61
N GLN A 163 -11.22 -51.74 -42.32
CA GLN A 163 -11.29 -50.79 -43.44
C GLN A 163 -12.09 -51.34 -44.62
N ARG A 164 -11.83 -52.59 -45.03
CA ARG A 164 -12.37 -53.16 -46.28
C ARG A 164 -13.77 -53.73 -46.13
N CYS A 165 -14.08 -54.30 -44.96
CA CYS A 165 -15.28 -55.09 -44.75
C CYS A 165 -16.27 -54.45 -43.78
N LEU A 166 -15.82 -53.56 -42.89
CA LEU A 166 -16.67 -52.88 -41.92
C LEU A 166 -16.82 -51.37 -42.18
N GLY A 167 -16.28 -50.85 -43.28
CA GLY A 167 -16.36 -49.42 -43.63
C GLY A 167 -15.65 -48.51 -42.64
N GLY A 168 -14.60 -49.01 -41.98
CA GLY A 168 -13.86 -48.29 -40.93
C GLY A 168 -14.47 -48.41 -39.53
N LYS A 169 -15.57 -49.16 -39.35
CA LYS A 169 -16.07 -49.52 -38.02
C LYS A 169 -15.14 -50.56 -37.38
N SER A 170 -15.08 -50.55 -36.05
CA SER A 170 -14.30 -51.52 -35.28
C SER A 170 -14.84 -52.94 -35.45
N LEU A 171 -13.95 -53.94 -35.37
CA LEU A 171 -14.26 -55.37 -35.48
C LEU A 171 -15.35 -55.82 -34.50
N VAL A 172 -15.39 -55.18 -33.33
CA VAL A 172 -16.33 -55.44 -32.23
C VAL A 172 -16.96 -54.12 -31.79
N ASP A 173 -18.30 -54.06 -31.73
CA ASP A 173 -19.02 -52.94 -31.12
C ASP A 173 -19.04 -53.10 -29.60
N SER A 174 -18.04 -52.50 -28.95
CA SER A 174 -17.90 -52.56 -27.49
C SER A 174 -19.09 -51.93 -26.76
N SER A 175 -19.77 -50.95 -27.35
CA SER A 175 -20.93 -50.30 -26.71
C SER A 175 -22.12 -51.24 -26.66
N PHE A 176 -22.39 -51.93 -27.77
CA PHE A 176 -23.38 -52.98 -27.84
C PHE A 176 -23.02 -54.14 -26.90
N GLU A 177 -21.82 -54.70 -26.98
CA GLU A 177 -21.43 -55.85 -26.14
C GLU A 177 -21.58 -55.56 -24.65
N ASN A 178 -21.15 -54.37 -24.20
CA ASN A 178 -21.29 -53.96 -22.79
C ASN A 178 -22.76 -53.82 -22.37
N SER A 179 -23.65 -53.41 -23.28
CA SER A 179 -25.08 -53.29 -22.99
C SER A 179 -25.80 -54.64 -23.02
N PHE A 180 -25.46 -55.50 -23.98
CA PHE A 180 -26.21 -56.70 -24.32
C PHE A 180 -25.69 -57.96 -23.65
N LEU A 181 -24.37 -58.12 -23.52
CA LEU A 181 -23.78 -59.28 -22.86
C LEU A 181 -23.66 -59.04 -21.34
N ARG A 182 -23.72 -60.11 -20.54
CA ARG A 182 -23.42 -60.03 -19.10
C ARG A 182 -21.92 -59.86 -18.86
N ASN A 183 -21.56 -59.38 -17.66
CA ASN A 183 -20.18 -59.26 -17.22
C ASN A 183 -19.35 -60.51 -17.57
N SER A 184 -18.17 -60.28 -18.12
CA SER A 184 -17.36 -61.22 -18.90
C SER A 184 -16.81 -62.47 -18.19
N ASN A 185 -17.30 -62.82 -17.00
CA ASN A 185 -16.81 -63.93 -16.16
C ASN A 185 -17.81 -65.09 -16.02
N LEU A 186 -18.88 -65.12 -16.83
CA LEU A 186 -19.75 -66.30 -16.90
C LEU A 186 -18.96 -67.52 -17.36
N ASN A 187 -19.06 -68.60 -16.61
CA ASN A 187 -18.43 -69.89 -16.93
C ASN A 187 -19.43 -70.72 -17.73
N ILE A 188 -19.57 -70.41 -19.02
CA ILE A 188 -20.44 -71.15 -19.94
C ILE A 188 -19.84 -72.54 -20.17
N ASP A 189 -20.65 -73.59 -20.02
CA ASP A 189 -20.28 -74.95 -20.42
C ASP A 189 -20.71 -75.17 -21.89
N PRO A 190 -19.79 -75.09 -22.87
CA PRO A 190 -20.15 -75.23 -24.28
C PRO A 190 -20.56 -76.67 -24.65
N ALA A 191 -20.33 -77.68 -23.80
CA ALA A 191 -20.80 -79.04 -24.06
C ALA A 191 -22.29 -79.23 -23.74
N ALA A 192 -22.86 -78.36 -22.89
CA ALA A 192 -24.28 -78.37 -22.56
C ALA A 192 -25.16 -77.66 -23.61
N ILE A 193 -24.55 -76.91 -24.54
CA ILE A 193 -25.26 -76.13 -25.56
C ILE A 193 -25.36 -76.95 -26.85
N ASP A 194 -26.58 -77.31 -27.24
CA ASP A 194 -26.84 -78.03 -28.48
C ASP A 194 -26.89 -77.09 -29.72
N ILE A 195 -27.06 -77.68 -30.90
CA ILE A 195 -27.08 -76.96 -32.18
C ILE A 195 -28.22 -75.93 -32.23
N ASN A 196 -29.40 -76.31 -31.72
CA ASN A 196 -30.58 -75.44 -31.72
C ASN A 196 -30.38 -74.23 -30.78
N SER A 197 -29.81 -74.47 -29.61
CA SER A 197 -29.48 -73.44 -28.62
C SER A 197 -28.41 -72.51 -29.17
N THR A 198 -27.38 -73.03 -29.84
CA THR A 198 -26.34 -72.24 -30.50
C THR A 198 -26.92 -71.34 -31.60
N SER A 199 -27.81 -71.88 -32.45
CA SER A 199 -28.50 -71.09 -33.47
C SER A 199 -29.40 -70.02 -32.85
N THR A 200 -30.12 -70.35 -31.76
CA THR A 200 -31.00 -69.39 -31.07
C THR A 200 -30.20 -68.25 -30.43
N LEU A 201 -29.06 -68.57 -29.79
CA LEU A 201 -28.16 -67.57 -29.21
C LEU A 201 -27.60 -66.62 -30.28
N ARG A 202 -27.21 -67.15 -31.44
CA ARG A 202 -26.81 -66.36 -32.60
C ARG A 202 -27.91 -65.40 -33.03
N ASP A 203 -29.14 -65.89 -33.21
CA ASP A 203 -30.27 -65.08 -33.65
C ASP A 203 -30.61 -63.97 -32.64
N LEU A 204 -30.56 -64.28 -31.34
CA LEU A 204 -30.78 -63.30 -30.27
C LEU A 204 -29.70 -62.21 -30.23
N TYR A 205 -28.43 -62.58 -30.42
CA TYR A 205 -27.32 -61.64 -30.48
C TYR A 205 -27.44 -60.68 -31.67
N TYR A 206 -27.81 -61.21 -32.85
CA TYR A 206 -28.09 -60.40 -34.03
C TYR A 206 -29.28 -59.44 -33.83
N GLN A 207 -30.38 -59.94 -33.26
CA GLN A 207 -31.55 -59.11 -32.96
C GLN A 207 -31.22 -58.02 -31.93
N GLY A 208 -30.42 -58.34 -30.91
CA GLY A 208 -29.92 -57.39 -29.93
C GLY A 208 -29.10 -56.28 -30.57
N PHE A 209 -28.15 -56.63 -31.43
CA PHE A 209 -27.27 -55.67 -32.11
C PHE A 209 -28.08 -54.68 -32.95
N ARG A 210 -29.03 -55.18 -33.76
CA ARG A 210 -29.91 -54.34 -34.56
C ARG A 210 -30.77 -53.41 -33.69
N THR A 211 -31.38 -53.94 -32.62
CA THR A 211 -32.22 -53.15 -31.71
C THR A 211 -31.40 -52.04 -31.04
N HIS A 212 -30.15 -52.32 -30.65
CA HIS A 212 -29.24 -51.31 -30.10
C HIS A 212 -28.93 -50.19 -31.11
N GLY A 213 -28.71 -50.54 -32.39
CA GLY A 213 -28.55 -49.56 -33.47
C GLY A 213 -29.80 -48.67 -33.66
N GLU A 214 -30.99 -49.26 -33.59
CA GLU A 214 -32.27 -48.52 -33.67
C GLU A 214 -32.46 -47.53 -32.50
N ILE A 215 -32.02 -47.89 -31.28
CA ILE A 215 -32.01 -46.97 -30.13
C ILE A 215 -31.12 -45.76 -30.40
N GLY A 216 -29.91 -45.99 -30.94
CA GLY A 216 -28.99 -44.93 -31.33
C GLY A 216 -29.63 -43.96 -32.33
N ALA A 217 -30.22 -44.50 -33.40
CA ALA A 217 -30.89 -43.69 -34.42
C ALA A 217 -32.10 -42.91 -33.85
N ASN A 218 -32.87 -43.49 -32.93
CA ASN A 218 -33.98 -42.81 -32.28
C ASN A 218 -33.51 -41.63 -31.42
N ASN A 219 -32.38 -41.77 -30.71
CA ASN A 219 -31.79 -40.68 -29.93
C ASN A 219 -31.30 -39.54 -30.82
N ASP A 220 -30.70 -39.86 -31.97
CA ASP A 220 -30.27 -38.86 -32.95
C ASP A 220 -31.48 -38.08 -33.51
N GLN A 221 -32.61 -38.76 -33.76
CA GLN A 221 -33.85 -38.10 -34.17
C GLN A 221 -34.40 -37.16 -33.09
N ILE A 222 -34.34 -37.52 -31.81
CA ILE A 222 -34.72 -36.63 -30.69
C ILE A 222 -33.83 -35.39 -30.67
N ALA A 223 -32.52 -35.55 -30.84
CA ALA A 223 -31.59 -34.42 -30.88
C ALA A 223 -31.86 -33.49 -32.06
N ALA A 224 -32.09 -34.05 -33.26
CA ALA A 224 -32.43 -33.27 -34.46
C ALA A 224 -33.76 -32.52 -34.30
N LEU A 225 -34.78 -33.17 -33.72
CA LEU A 225 -36.07 -32.55 -33.45
C LEU A 225 -35.93 -31.36 -32.48
N ARG A 226 -35.12 -31.48 -31.42
CA ARG A 226 -34.83 -30.35 -30.51
C ARG A 226 -34.10 -29.21 -31.19
N ALA A 227 -33.16 -29.51 -32.10
CA ALA A 227 -32.46 -28.48 -32.86
C ALA A 227 -33.40 -27.72 -33.80
N GLN A 228 -34.38 -28.40 -34.39
CA GLN A 228 -35.37 -27.79 -35.29
C GLN A 228 -36.26 -26.74 -34.59
N PHE A 229 -36.64 -26.98 -33.33
CA PHE A 229 -37.52 -26.10 -32.55
C PHE A 229 -36.78 -25.22 -31.51
N ALA A 230 -35.46 -25.08 -31.64
CA ALA A 230 -34.64 -24.41 -30.64
C ALA A 230 -34.98 -22.91 -30.47
N THR A 231 -35.44 -22.24 -31.53
CA THR A 231 -35.79 -20.82 -31.48
C THR A 231 -37.08 -20.63 -30.68
N GLU A 232 -38.10 -21.41 -30.98
CA GLU A 232 -39.42 -21.37 -30.36
C GLU A 232 -39.33 -21.74 -28.87
N LEU A 233 -38.53 -22.75 -28.51
CA LEU A 233 -38.30 -23.13 -27.10
C LEU A 233 -37.62 -22.01 -26.29
N ARG A 234 -36.67 -21.28 -26.89
CA ARG A 234 -36.02 -20.12 -26.24
C ARG A 234 -36.98 -18.96 -26.10
N GLU A 235 -37.77 -18.69 -27.14
CA GLU A 235 -38.76 -17.62 -27.16
C GLU A 235 -39.84 -17.86 -26.08
N GLN A 236 -40.34 -19.09 -25.95
CA GLN A 236 -41.30 -19.48 -24.91
C GLN A 236 -40.78 -19.17 -23.50
N SER A 237 -39.55 -19.60 -23.18
CA SER A 237 -38.94 -19.34 -21.87
C SER A 237 -38.74 -17.84 -21.61
N HIS A 238 -38.31 -17.08 -22.62
CA HIS A 238 -38.14 -15.63 -22.50
C HIS A 238 -39.48 -14.91 -22.27
N LEU A 239 -40.53 -15.30 -22.99
CA LEU A 239 -41.87 -14.74 -22.84
C LEU A 239 -42.46 -15.04 -21.46
N GLN A 240 -42.30 -16.26 -20.93
CA GLN A 240 -42.74 -16.60 -19.58
C GLN A 240 -42.07 -15.73 -18.50
N SER A 241 -40.76 -15.51 -18.61
CA SER A 241 -40.02 -14.61 -17.70
C SER A 241 -40.49 -13.15 -17.81
N THR A 242 -40.66 -12.67 -19.05
CA THR A 242 -41.14 -11.30 -19.33
C THR A 242 -42.55 -11.07 -18.77
N ILE A 243 -43.45 -12.04 -18.92
CA ILE A 243 -44.81 -11.99 -18.37
C ILE A 243 -44.78 -11.90 -16.84
N ALA A 244 -43.90 -12.65 -16.17
CA ALA A 244 -43.75 -12.61 -14.72
C ALA A 244 -43.23 -11.24 -14.23
N ASP A 245 -42.20 -10.70 -14.88
CA ASP A 245 -41.64 -9.38 -14.54
C ASP A 245 -42.67 -8.26 -14.70
N LEU A 246 -43.35 -8.22 -15.86
CA LEU A 246 -44.39 -7.24 -16.14
C LEU A 246 -45.55 -7.35 -15.14
N SER A 247 -45.96 -8.56 -14.77
CA SER A 247 -47.01 -8.77 -13.77
C SER A 247 -46.59 -8.24 -12.39
N ASN A 248 -45.33 -8.45 -11.98
CA ASN A 248 -44.81 -7.93 -10.71
C ASN A 248 -44.75 -6.39 -10.70
N ARG A 249 -44.31 -5.76 -11.79
CA ARG A 249 -44.27 -4.29 -11.92
C ARG A 249 -45.66 -3.66 -11.83
N ILE A 250 -46.66 -4.28 -12.45
CA ILE A 250 -48.06 -3.83 -12.37
C ILE A 250 -48.60 -3.98 -10.94
N ASN A 251 -48.31 -5.10 -10.26
CA ASN A 251 -48.77 -5.35 -8.90
C ASN A 251 -48.12 -4.43 -7.85
N ALA A 252 -46.87 -4.01 -8.08
CA ALA A 252 -46.16 -3.09 -7.18
C ALA A 252 -46.79 -1.70 -7.14
N ASN A 253 -47.40 -1.26 -8.25
CA ASN A 253 -48.07 0.03 -8.36
C ASN A 253 -49.48 -0.15 -8.94
N PRO A 254 -50.46 -0.60 -8.15
CA PRO A 254 -51.80 -0.85 -8.65
C PRO A 254 -52.43 0.44 -9.19
N GLU A 255 -52.94 0.39 -10.42
CA GLU A 255 -53.60 1.55 -11.06
C GLU A 255 -54.68 2.17 -10.18
N SER A 256 -55.44 1.36 -9.43
CA SER A 256 -56.46 1.83 -8.48
C SER A 256 -55.90 2.70 -7.34
N GLN A 257 -54.70 2.38 -6.85
CA GLN A 257 -54.03 3.18 -5.82
C GLN A 257 -53.53 4.51 -6.39
N ILE A 258 -52.96 4.49 -7.60
CA ILE A 258 -52.50 5.69 -8.29
C ILE A 258 -53.68 6.63 -8.59
N LEU A 259 -54.80 6.09 -9.10
CA LEU A 259 -56.01 6.86 -9.38
C LEU A 259 -56.65 7.43 -8.10
N SER A 260 -56.66 6.66 -6.99
CA SER A 260 -57.12 7.15 -5.70
C SER A 260 -56.26 8.32 -5.18
N LEU A 261 -54.93 8.20 -5.31
CA LEU A 261 -53.99 9.27 -4.97
C LEU A 261 -54.23 10.51 -5.83
N LEU A 262 -54.35 10.36 -7.15
CA LEU A 262 -54.66 11.47 -8.06
C LEU A 262 -55.98 12.15 -7.71
N SER A 263 -57.04 11.38 -7.45
CA SER A 263 -58.34 11.91 -6.99
C SER A 263 -58.25 12.68 -5.68
N SER A 264 -57.41 12.23 -4.74
CA SER A 264 -57.18 12.95 -3.48
C SER A 264 -56.44 14.26 -3.69
N LEU A 265 -55.44 14.27 -4.58
CA LEU A 265 -54.63 15.45 -4.91
C LEU A 265 -55.45 16.48 -5.70
N ASP A 266 -56.29 16.03 -6.64
CA ASP A 266 -57.19 16.90 -7.41
C ASP A 266 -58.20 17.62 -6.51
N ARG A 267 -58.63 16.99 -5.40
CA ARG A 267 -59.46 17.62 -4.38
C ARG A 267 -58.68 18.58 -3.48
N ALA A 268 -57.42 18.28 -3.15
CA ALA A 268 -56.62 19.05 -2.20
C ALA A 268 -55.95 20.29 -2.82
N ILE A 269 -55.42 20.18 -4.04
CA ILE A 269 -54.63 21.23 -4.71
C ILE A 269 -55.40 22.55 -4.86
N PRO A 270 -56.70 22.58 -5.25
CA PRO A 270 -57.46 23.82 -5.33
C PRO A 270 -57.52 24.57 -3.99
N GLY A 271 -57.76 23.85 -2.88
CA GLY A 271 -57.77 24.43 -1.54
C GLY A 271 -56.39 24.96 -1.11
N GLN A 272 -55.32 24.26 -1.47
CA GLN A 272 -53.95 24.73 -1.23
C GLN A 272 -53.60 25.98 -2.06
N ARG A 273 -54.02 26.05 -3.34
CA ARG A 273 -53.85 27.26 -4.17
C ARG A 273 -54.56 28.46 -3.55
N GLN A 274 -55.80 28.27 -3.11
CA GLN A 274 -56.56 29.31 -2.42
C GLN A 274 -55.90 29.74 -1.10
N ALA A 275 -55.30 28.80 -0.36
CA ALA A 275 -54.55 29.10 0.87
C ALA A 275 -53.28 29.94 0.59
N VAL A 276 -52.54 29.64 -0.49
CA VAL A 276 -51.39 30.45 -0.94
C VAL A 276 -51.83 31.85 -1.33
N GLU A 277 -52.92 31.98 -2.09
CA GLU A 277 -53.45 33.28 -2.50
C GLU A 277 -53.89 34.11 -1.27
N THR A 278 -54.56 33.47 -0.32
CA THR A 278 -54.97 34.11 0.94
C THR A 278 -53.77 34.55 1.77
N ALA A 279 -52.73 33.71 1.89
CA ALA A 279 -51.50 34.04 2.59
C ALA A 279 -50.73 35.17 1.89
N THR A 280 -50.74 35.22 0.55
CA THR A 280 -50.13 36.29 -0.25
C THR A 280 -50.80 37.63 0.05
N ARG A 281 -52.14 37.68 0.00
CA ARG A 281 -52.91 38.87 0.35
C ARG A 281 -52.66 39.31 1.79
N SER A 282 -52.52 38.36 2.73
CA SER A 282 -52.20 38.66 4.13
C SER A 282 -50.81 39.31 4.28
N ARG A 283 -49.79 38.76 3.59
CA ARG A 283 -48.46 39.36 3.51
C ARG A 283 -48.54 40.77 2.93
N ASP A 284 -49.25 40.96 1.81
CA ASP A 284 -49.38 42.28 1.17
C ASP A 284 -50.04 43.32 2.07
N ARG A 285 -51.07 42.94 2.82
CA ARG A 285 -51.67 43.83 3.81
C ARG A 285 -50.68 44.23 4.90
N ALA A 286 -49.91 43.28 5.43
CA ALA A 286 -48.91 43.56 6.44
C ALA A 286 -47.75 44.42 5.89
N GLU A 287 -47.33 44.17 4.65
CA GLU A 287 -46.29 44.91 3.93
C GLU A 287 -46.74 46.36 3.68
N ASN A 288 -47.94 46.56 3.14
CA ASN A 288 -48.51 47.88 2.91
C ASN A 288 -48.73 48.67 4.21
N ALA A 289 -48.97 47.98 5.33
CA ALA A 289 -49.13 48.63 6.64
C ALA A 289 -47.81 49.15 7.23
N ILE A 290 -46.66 48.56 6.87
CA ILE A 290 -45.34 48.94 7.41
C ILE A 290 -44.49 49.75 6.42
N ALA A 291 -44.63 49.51 5.11
CA ALA A 291 -43.87 50.17 4.06
C ALA A 291 -43.78 51.71 4.20
N PRO A 292 -44.88 52.45 4.40
CA PRO A 292 -44.83 53.91 4.51
C PRO A 292 -44.11 54.41 5.78
N LEU A 293 -43.92 53.55 6.78
CA LEU A 293 -43.33 53.91 8.07
C LEU A 293 -41.81 53.67 8.12
N ARG A 294 -41.26 52.91 7.15
CA ARG A 294 -39.86 52.43 7.18
C ARG A 294 -38.85 53.55 7.10
N ALA A 295 -39.01 54.47 6.16
CA ALA A 295 -38.05 55.56 5.97
C ALA A 295 -37.93 56.44 7.23
N GLU A 296 -39.06 56.74 7.87
CA GLU A 296 -39.09 57.55 9.08
C GLU A 296 -38.57 56.80 10.32
N HIS A 297 -38.88 55.51 10.44
CA HIS A 297 -38.28 54.65 11.49
C HIS A 297 -36.76 54.60 11.36
N GLN A 298 -36.25 54.34 10.16
CA GLN A 298 -34.81 54.28 9.88
C GLN A 298 -34.13 55.62 10.16
N ARG A 299 -34.73 56.73 9.72
CA ARG A 299 -34.21 58.08 9.99
C ARG A 299 -34.07 58.33 11.49
N ARG A 300 -35.13 58.11 12.26
CA ARG A 300 -35.13 58.31 13.72
C ARG A 300 -34.15 57.38 14.44
N SER A 301 -34.11 56.11 14.04
CA SER A 301 -33.15 55.14 14.57
C SER A 301 -31.71 55.56 14.32
N SER A 302 -31.40 56.04 13.11
CA SER A 302 -30.05 56.49 12.76
C SER A 302 -29.62 57.72 13.56
N PHE A 303 -30.52 58.67 13.80
CA PHE A 303 -30.23 59.85 14.61
C PHE A 303 -29.99 59.50 16.08
N ALA A 304 -30.85 58.66 16.67
CA ALA A 304 -30.66 58.18 18.03
C ALA A 304 -29.31 57.46 18.20
N GLN A 305 -28.98 56.54 17.28
CA GLN A 305 -27.70 55.80 17.31
C GLN A 305 -26.49 56.71 17.13
N ASN A 306 -26.52 57.65 16.19
CA ASN A 306 -25.41 58.56 15.94
C ASN A 306 -25.12 59.47 17.14
N GLU A 307 -26.15 60.03 17.77
CA GLU A 307 -25.97 60.86 18.96
C GLU A 307 -25.54 60.05 20.18
N ARG A 308 -26.05 58.81 20.34
CA ARG A 308 -25.59 57.91 21.39
C ARG A 308 -24.11 57.54 21.24
N ALA A 309 -23.66 57.31 20.01
CA ALA A 309 -22.26 57.06 19.71
C ALA A 309 -21.39 58.29 20.01
N ARG A 310 -21.84 59.50 19.64
CA ARG A 310 -21.15 60.77 19.98
C ARG A 310 -20.99 60.96 21.48
N ALA A 311 -22.05 60.72 22.25
CA ALA A 311 -22.00 60.80 23.72
C ALA A 311 -21.01 59.79 24.32
N THR A 312 -21.02 58.56 23.82
CA THR A 312 -20.13 57.49 24.30
C THR A 312 -18.67 57.79 24.00
N ASN A 313 -18.36 58.25 22.77
CA ASN A 313 -17.00 58.65 22.38
C ASN A 313 -16.51 59.82 23.24
N ALA A 314 -17.32 60.85 23.43
CA ALA A 314 -16.97 61.99 24.28
C ALA A 314 -16.67 61.56 25.73
N GLN A 315 -17.44 60.60 26.27
CA GLN A 315 -17.18 60.05 27.62
C GLN A 315 -15.86 59.27 27.69
N GLN A 316 -15.51 58.52 26.65
CA GLN A 316 -14.23 57.81 26.57
C GLN A 316 -13.06 58.79 26.48
N ASP A 317 -13.18 59.82 25.64
CA ASP A 317 -12.17 60.86 25.48
C ASP A 317 -11.90 61.58 26.81
N ILE A 318 -12.95 61.93 27.57
CA ILE A 318 -12.82 62.50 28.92
C ILE A 318 -11.99 61.56 29.81
N ASN A 319 -12.36 60.28 29.89
CA ASN A 319 -11.67 59.32 30.76
C ASN A 319 -10.20 59.14 30.38
N ASN A 320 -9.89 59.14 29.08
CA ASN A 320 -8.52 59.00 28.58
C ASN A 320 -7.69 60.26 28.89
N MET A 321 -8.23 61.44 28.61
CA MET A 321 -7.53 62.70 28.86
C MET A 321 -7.31 62.94 30.36
N THR A 322 -8.28 62.63 31.23
CA THR A 322 -8.09 62.73 32.70
C THR A 322 -6.93 61.87 33.17
N ARG A 323 -6.86 60.61 32.72
CA ARG A 323 -5.74 59.72 33.08
C ARG A 323 -4.39 60.24 32.57
N GLU A 324 -4.36 60.78 31.36
CA GLU A 324 -3.12 61.34 30.79
C GLU A 324 -2.66 62.58 31.55
N ILE A 325 -3.60 63.44 31.97
CA ILE A 325 -3.31 64.58 32.84
C ILE A 325 -2.72 64.10 34.17
N ASP A 326 -3.38 63.16 34.86
CA ASP A 326 -2.90 62.61 36.16
C ASP A 326 -1.48 62.02 36.05
N GLN A 327 -1.19 61.32 34.95
CA GLN A 327 0.13 60.77 34.68
C GLN A 327 1.18 61.87 34.51
N LYS A 328 0.89 62.89 33.70
CA LYS A 328 1.81 64.02 33.48
C LYS A 328 2.01 64.84 34.75
N GLU A 329 0.99 65.01 35.58
CA GLU A 329 1.11 65.64 36.90
C GLU A 329 2.03 64.85 37.83
N THR A 330 1.87 63.52 37.87
CA THR A 330 2.74 62.62 38.64
C THR A 330 4.19 62.72 38.18
N MET A 331 4.44 62.80 36.86
CA MET A 331 5.78 63.01 36.30
C MET A 331 6.38 64.35 36.71
N ILE A 332 5.60 65.42 36.73
CA ILE A 332 6.05 66.74 37.21
C ILE A 332 6.48 66.65 38.68
N GLU A 333 5.68 66.00 39.53
CA GLU A 333 6.02 65.85 40.95
C GLU A 333 7.25 64.97 41.17
N GLN A 334 7.45 63.94 40.34
CA GLN A 334 8.68 63.14 40.36
C GLN A 334 9.90 63.97 39.98
N LEU A 335 9.84 64.72 38.87
CA LEU A 335 10.93 65.62 38.46
C LEU A 335 11.26 66.67 39.52
N ARG A 336 10.26 67.19 40.24
CA ARG A 336 10.49 68.11 41.37
C ARG A 336 11.25 67.44 42.52
N ARG A 337 10.90 66.20 42.88
CA ARG A 337 11.66 65.44 43.89
C ARG A 337 13.10 65.20 43.46
N ASP A 338 13.31 64.82 42.19
CA ASP A 338 14.63 64.54 41.65
C ASP A 338 15.49 65.81 41.58
N ILE A 339 14.90 66.96 41.24
CA ILE A 339 15.58 68.27 41.31
C ILE A 339 16.06 68.54 42.73
N ILE A 340 15.21 68.37 43.76
CA ILE A 340 15.60 68.60 45.16
C ILE A 340 16.77 67.69 45.57
N GLN A 341 16.75 66.42 45.15
CA GLN A 341 17.85 65.50 45.42
C GLN A 341 19.15 65.92 44.71
N ALA A 342 19.06 66.27 43.42
CA ALA A 342 20.19 66.77 42.64
C ALA A 342 20.77 68.06 43.22
N GLU A 343 19.93 68.98 43.72
CA GLU A 343 20.35 70.22 44.39
C GLU A 343 21.11 69.92 45.69
N ARG A 344 20.63 68.98 46.52
CA ARG A 344 21.35 68.55 47.73
C ARG A 344 22.72 67.96 47.40
N LEU A 345 22.79 67.10 46.39
CA LEU A 345 24.05 66.53 45.92
C LEU A 345 24.98 67.60 45.35
N LEU A 346 24.44 68.56 44.59
CA LEU A 346 25.20 69.67 44.04
C LEU A 346 25.81 70.54 45.14
N VAL A 347 25.04 70.89 46.18
CA VAL A 347 25.54 71.65 47.34
C VAL A 347 26.64 70.87 48.06
N SER A 348 26.42 69.58 48.33
CA SER A 348 27.42 68.72 48.96
C SER A 348 28.73 68.65 48.15
N SER A 349 28.62 68.40 46.84
CA SER A 349 29.77 68.32 45.94
C SER A 349 30.50 69.66 45.79
N ARG A 350 29.77 70.78 45.71
CA ARG A 350 30.36 72.13 45.70
C ARG A 350 31.10 72.45 47.00
N ASN A 351 30.59 72.01 48.16
CA ASN A 351 31.28 72.18 49.43
C ASN A 351 32.57 71.33 49.53
N ARG A 352 32.60 70.16 48.89
CA ARG A 352 33.77 69.27 48.85
C ARG A 352 34.83 69.72 47.83
N LEU A 353 34.42 70.41 46.77
CA LEU A 353 35.31 70.81 45.67
C LEU A 353 36.53 71.64 46.10
N PRO A 354 36.41 72.67 46.98
CA PRO A 354 37.57 73.43 47.46
C PRO A 354 38.59 72.55 48.19
N ARG A 355 38.12 71.55 48.96
CA ARG A 355 39.01 70.62 49.65
C ARG A 355 39.73 69.72 48.65
N ALA A 356 39.02 69.10 47.72
CA ALA A 356 39.62 68.26 46.68
C ALA A 356 40.62 69.04 45.80
N ARG A 357 40.35 70.33 45.51
CA ARG A 357 41.32 71.20 44.81
C ARG A 357 42.59 71.42 45.62
N ARG A 358 42.47 71.72 46.92
CA ARG A 358 43.64 71.86 47.80
C ARG A 358 44.43 70.57 47.91
N ASP A 359 43.76 69.43 48.04
CA ASP A 359 44.39 68.11 48.13
C ASP A 359 45.15 67.80 46.84
N PHE A 360 44.55 68.07 45.67
CA PHE A 360 45.22 67.95 44.36
C PHE A 360 46.43 68.88 44.23
N GLU A 361 46.27 70.17 44.55
CA GLU A 361 47.38 71.14 44.51
C GLU A 361 48.51 70.75 45.47
N GLN A 362 48.17 70.23 46.66
CA GLN A 362 49.14 69.77 47.64
C GLN A 362 49.90 68.55 47.11
N ALA A 363 49.20 67.52 46.60
CA ALA A 363 49.82 66.34 46.01
C ALA A 363 50.69 66.71 44.80
N GLN A 364 50.23 67.62 43.95
CA GLN A 364 50.99 68.12 42.80
C GLN A 364 52.26 68.85 43.24
N ARG A 365 52.16 69.74 44.24
CA ARG A 365 53.32 70.42 44.83
C ARG A 365 54.31 69.44 45.42
N GLN A 366 53.85 68.46 46.21
CA GLN A 366 54.71 67.44 46.82
C GLN A 366 55.42 66.59 45.76
N ASN A 367 54.69 66.14 44.73
CA ASN A 367 55.27 65.35 43.64
C ASN A 367 56.26 66.15 42.78
N THR A 368 56.04 67.45 42.58
CA THR A 368 56.93 68.31 41.77
C THR A 368 58.15 68.81 42.55
N ALA A 369 57.97 69.12 43.84
CA ALA A 369 59.04 69.64 44.69
C ALA A 369 60.01 68.54 45.15
N TYR A 370 59.57 67.29 45.19
CA TYR A 370 60.44 66.18 45.54
C TYR A 370 61.50 65.96 44.46
N ASN A 371 62.78 66.03 44.84
CA ASN A 371 63.92 65.80 43.96
C ASN A 371 64.55 64.44 44.29
N PRO A 372 64.24 63.37 43.51
CA PRO A 372 64.71 62.02 43.81
C PRO A 372 66.25 61.91 43.80
N GLU A 373 66.91 62.66 42.92
CA GLU A 373 68.37 62.63 42.78
C GLU A 373 69.08 63.32 43.95
N SER A 374 68.48 64.37 44.50
CA SER A 374 69.00 65.03 45.70
C SER A 374 68.82 64.14 46.94
N ASP A 375 67.64 63.52 47.13
CA ASP A 375 67.38 62.66 48.28
C ASP A 375 68.21 61.37 48.23
N PHE A 376 68.37 60.79 47.04
CA PHE A 376 69.26 59.66 46.82
C PHE A 376 70.70 59.99 47.24
N ARG A 377 71.26 61.10 46.74
CA ARG A 377 72.60 61.56 47.11
C ARG A 377 72.73 61.82 48.61
N GLN A 378 71.73 62.46 49.22
CA GLN A 378 71.73 62.73 50.66
C GLN A 378 71.74 61.43 51.48
N ARG A 379 70.92 60.43 51.11
CA ARG A 379 70.87 59.13 51.81
C ARG A 379 72.17 58.35 51.66
N VAL A 380 72.76 58.36 50.46
CA VAL A 380 74.02 57.66 50.17
C VAL A 380 75.20 58.35 50.85
N HIS A 381 75.40 59.65 50.64
CA HIS A 381 76.53 60.38 51.23
C HIS A 381 76.38 60.62 52.73
N GLY A 382 75.15 60.68 53.24
CA GLY A 382 74.86 60.70 54.67
C GLY A 382 75.18 59.37 55.36
N ASN A 383 75.23 58.26 54.62
CA ASN A 383 75.57 56.95 55.16
C ASN A 383 77.08 56.90 55.50
N ALA A 384 77.39 56.84 56.80
CA ALA A 384 78.75 56.80 57.30
C ALA A 384 79.53 55.57 56.81
N GLN A 385 78.86 54.42 56.65
CA GLN A 385 79.48 53.21 56.13
C GLN A 385 79.81 53.35 54.64
N TRP A 386 78.91 53.93 53.84
CA TRP A 386 79.19 54.20 52.43
C TRP A 386 80.39 55.13 52.27
N ARG A 387 80.50 56.21 53.07
CA ARG A 387 81.65 57.12 53.02
C ARG A 387 82.96 56.41 53.33
N ARG A 388 83.01 55.65 54.43
CA ARG A 388 84.20 54.86 54.82
C ARG A 388 84.61 53.88 53.72
N VAL A 389 83.64 53.16 53.16
CA VAL A 389 83.88 52.20 52.08
C VAL A 389 84.37 52.93 50.82
N ASN A 390 83.75 54.05 50.45
CA ASN A 390 84.10 54.82 49.27
C ASN A 390 85.48 55.48 49.37
N GLU A 391 85.91 55.88 50.57
CA GLU A 391 87.26 56.40 50.84
C GLU A 391 88.31 55.28 50.87
N ALA A 392 87.96 54.10 51.39
CA ALA A 392 88.87 52.95 51.44
C ALA A 392 89.07 52.27 50.07
N LEU A 393 88.09 52.37 49.17
CA LEU A 393 88.08 51.63 47.91
C LEU A 393 89.24 52.01 46.94
N PRO A 394 89.59 53.30 46.73
CA PRO A 394 90.74 53.65 45.91
C PRO A 394 92.05 53.07 46.45
N ALA A 395 92.25 53.12 47.77
CA ALA A 395 93.44 52.55 48.40
C ALA A 395 93.47 51.02 48.28
N ALA A 396 92.31 50.35 48.41
CA ALA A 396 92.21 48.91 48.19
C ALA A 396 92.50 48.52 46.74
N ARG A 397 92.07 49.32 45.75
CA ARG A 397 92.38 49.12 44.32
C ARG A 397 93.87 49.29 44.04
N ILE A 398 94.48 50.36 44.56
CA ILE A 398 95.92 50.57 44.41
C ILE A 398 96.71 49.44 45.07
N ALA A 399 96.26 48.96 46.23
CA ALA A 399 96.87 47.82 46.90
C ALA A 399 96.75 46.53 46.08
N GLU A 400 95.62 46.31 45.41
CA GLU A 400 95.40 45.18 44.49
C GLU A 400 96.35 45.29 43.29
N ASP A 401 96.38 46.43 42.60
CA ASP A 401 97.28 46.69 41.47
C ASP A 401 98.76 46.49 41.86
N GLN A 402 99.14 46.92 43.06
CA GLN A 402 100.51 46.74 43.59
C GLN A 402 100.81 45.29 43.97
N ALA A 403 99.85 44.58 44.56
CA ALA A 403 99.99 43.17 44.90
C ALA A 403 100.08 42.31 43.64
N GLU A 404 99.25 42.61 42.63
CA GLU A 404 99.27 41.98 41.31
C GLU A 404 100.61 42.23 40.61
N ALA A 405 101.06 43.49 40.53
CA ALA A 405 102.34 43.82 39.92
C ALA A 405 103.54 43.19 40.65
N ALA A 406 103.50 43.10 41.99
CA ALA A 406 104.54 42.44 42.78
C ALA A 406 104.53 40.92 42.56
N ARG A 407 103.35 40.30 42.51
CA ARG A 407 103.16 38.89 42.16
C ARG A 407 103.70 38.60 40.76
N ASP A 408 103.38 39.44 39.78
CA ASP A 408 103.82 39.28 38.39
C ASP A 408 105.33 39.43 38.26
N ALA A 409 105.94 40.43 38.90
CA ALA A 409 107.39 40.57 38.93
C ALA A 409 108.06 39.36 39.61
N ALA A 410 107.48 38.83 40.68
CA ALA A 410 107.95 37.60 41.33
C ALA A 410 107.74 36.37 40.45
N HIS A 411 106.69 36.34 39.64
CA HIS A 411 106.43 35.29 38.66
C HIS A 411 107.48 35.30 37.55
N ASP A 412 107.75 36.45 36.96
CA ASP A 412 108.75 36.63 35.90
C ASP A 412 110.15 36.25 36.41
N GLU A 413 110.51 36.68 37.62
CA GLU A 413 111.80 36.34 38.21
C GLU A 413 111.90 34.84 38.54
N LYS A 414 110.83 34.24 39.05
CA LYS A 414 110.73 32.78 39.22
C LYS A 414 110.93 32.06 37.89
N GLU A 415 110.23 32.45 36.80
CA GLU A 415 110.37 31.82 35.48
C GLU A 415 111.77 31.99 34.90
N ARG A 416 112.33 33.20 34.98
CA ARG A 416 113.69 33.50 34.54
C ARG A 416 114.70 32.62 35.29
N LEU A 417 114.58 32.50 36.61
CA LEU A 417 115.44 31.65 37.42
C LEU A 417 115.21 30.16 37.14
N GLU A 418 113.98 29.75 36.80
CA GLU A 418 113.67 28.40 36.35
C GLU A 418 114.42 28.06 35.05
N ASP A 419 114.38 28.97 34.07
CA ASP A 419 115.05 28.80 32.79
C ASP A 419 116.57 28.85 32.92
N VAL A 420 117.12 29.72 33.77
CA VAL A 420 118.55 29.72 34.11
C VAL A 420 118.95 28.40 34.76
N SER A 421 118.16 27.91 35.72
CA SER A 421 118.38 26.61 36.37
C SER A 421 118.32 25.45 35.37
N LYS A 422 117.36 25.47 34.43
CA LYS A 422 117.21 24.48 33.35
C LYS A 422 118.37 24.54 32.35
N ALA A 423 118.77 25.73 31.91
CA ALA A 423 119.81 25.95 30.91
C ALA A 423 121.19 25.57 31.46
N CYS A 424 121.50 25.97 32.70
CA CYS A 424 122.75 25.59 33.35
C CYS A 424 122.89 24.06 33.38
N ARG A 425 121.83 23.34 33.80
CA ARG A 425 121.81 21.87 33.87
C ARG A 425 122.04 21.17 32.54
N ARG A 426 121.81 21.84 31.40
CA ARG A 426 122.03 21.26 30.06
C ARG A 426 123.50 21.28 29.64
N VAL A 427 124.34 22.08 30.29
CA VAL A 427 125.78 22.10 30.01
C VAL A 427 126.44 20.96 30.77
N ARG A 428 126.81 19.91 30.03
CA ARG A 428 127.37 18.68 30.60
C ARG A 428 128.73 18.98 31.25
N GLY A 429 128.78 18.81 32.58
CA GLY A 429 129.98 19.04 33.39
C GLY A 429 130.00 20.36 34.18
N ARG A 430 128.96 21.20 34.11
CA ARG A 430 128.83 22.42 34.93
C ARG A 430 127.98 22.16 36.19
N ASP A 431 128.37 22.74 37.34
CA ASP A 431 127.57 22.75 38.58
C ASP A 431 126.55 23.90 38.56
N CYS A 432 125.32 23.60 38.98
CA CYS A 432 124.13 24.46 38.87
C CYS A 432 123.29 24.54 40.15
N SER A 433 123.83 24.12 41.30
CA SER A 433 123.10 24.01 42.58
C SER A 433 122.61 25.36 43.12
N ALA A 434 123.39 26.43 42.98
CA ALA A 434 123.00 27.79 43.39
C ALA A 434 121.78 28.31 42.60
N GLU A 435 121.72 27.99 41.31
CA GLU A 435 120.61 28.34 40.43
C GLU A 435 119.32 27.60 40.81
N VAL A 436 119.41 26.39 41.39
CA VAL A 436 118.23 25.67 41.89
C VAL A 436 117.65 26.31 43.14
N GLU A 437 118.50 26.69 44.11
CA GLU A 437 118.02 27.27 45.36
C GLU A 437 117.48 28.70 45.17
N ALA A 438 118.08 29.47 44.26
CA ALA A 438 117.54 30.76 43.84
C ALA A 438 116.12 30.61 43.26
N HIS A 439 115.90 29.62 42.38
CA HIS A 439 114.56 29.33 41.85
C HIS A 439 113.57 28.89 42.94
N ARG A 440 114.00 28.06 43.90
CA ARG A 440 113.14 27.62 45.02
C ARG A 440 112.69 28.79 45.89
N THR A 441 113.61 29.72 46.18
CA THR A 441 113.32 30.91 46.98
C THR A 441 112.33 31.83 46.26
N ALA A 442 112.54 32.06 44.95
CA ALA A 442 111.62 32.83 44.13
C ALA A 442 110.21 32.20 44.05
N LEU A 443 110.12 30.86 44.01
CA LEU A 443 108.82 30.17 44.04
C LEU A 443 108.06 30.38 45.36
N LEU A 444 108.74 30.36 46.51
CA LEU A 444 108.10 30.60 47.80
C LEU A 444 107.61 32.04 47.94
N GLU A 445 108.40 33.00 47.44
CA GLU A 445 108.01 34.42 47.45
C GLU A 445 106.83 34.69 46.51
N TYR A 446 106.80 34.07 45.32
CA TYR A 446 105.64 34.12 44.43
C TYR A 446 104.36 33.64 45.13
N ARG A 447 104.37 32.47 45.77
CA ARG A 447 103.18 31.94 46.47
C ARG A 447 102.71 32.83 47.60
N ARG A 448 103.66 33.41 48.34
CA ARG A 448 103.33 34.36 49.41
C ARG A 448 102.65 35.61 48.86
N LEU A 449 103.10 36.12 47.71
CA LEU A 449 102.50 37.29 47.05
C LEU A 449 101.15 36.97 46.41
N GLU A 450 100.95 35.74 45.92
CA GLU A 450 99.67 35.21 45.45
C GLU A 450 98.62 35.21 46.59
N ASP A 451 98.95 34.67 47.78
CA ASP A 451 98.05 34.74 48.95
C ASP A 451 97.72 36.18 49.38
N ILE A 452 98.67 37.12 49.22
CA ILE A 452 98.48 38.53 49.56
C ILE A 452 97.56 39.22 48.55
N GLU A 453 97.73 38.94 47.25
CA GLU A 453 96.85 39.45 46.21
C GLU A 453 95.42 38.96 46.43
N ASP A 454 95.21 37.67 46.68
CA ASP A 454 93.89 37.09 46.94
C ASP A 454 93.18 37.77 48.12
N ASP A 455 93.88 38.05 49.23
CA ASP A 455 93.28 38.76 50.38
C ASP A 455 92.88 40.20 50.03
N VAL A 456 93.73 40.89 49.25
CA VAL A 456 93.47 42.27 48.83
C VAL A 456 92.34 42.35 47.81
N GLU A 457 92.27 41.41 46.85
CA GLU A 457 91.16 41.28 45.92
C GLU A 457 89.85 41.03 46.68
N ASN A 458 89.83 40.03 47.58
CA ASN A 458 88.66 39.70 48.40
C ASN A 458 88.18 40.92 49.21
N ARG A 459 89.12 41.69 49.76
CA ARG A 459 88.82 42.91 50.50
C ARG A 459 88.23 43.99 49.59
N ARG A 460 88.77 44.20 48.38
CA ARG A 460 88.19 45.14 47.41
C ARG A 460 86.78 44.71 47.00
N GLN A 461 86.59 43.44 46.63
CA GLN A 461 85.29 42.92 46.23
C GLN A 461 84.24 43.08 47.34
N SER A 462 84.61 42.81 48.60
CA SER A 462 83.75 43.01 49.77
C SER A 462 83.34 44.49 49.94
N LEU A 463 84.28 45.42 49.74
CA LEU A 463 84.01 46.86 49.76
C LEU A 463 83.07 47.28 48.61
N GLU A 464 83.27 46.79 47.38
CA GLU A 464 82.39 47.08 46.25
C GLU A 464 80.96 46.57 46.44
N SER A 465 80.82 45.32 46.92
CA SER A 465 79.53 44.72 47.23
C SER A 465 78.78 45.52 48.31
N THR A 466 79.49 45.93 49.36
CA THR A 466 78.94 46.76 50.42
C THR A 466 78.48 48.13 49.89
N LYS A 467 79.30 48.78 49.07
CA LYS A 467 78.96 50.07 48.43
C LYS A 467 77.70 49.94 47.58
N SER A 468 77.66 48.94 46.69
CA SER A 468 76.53 48.68 45.79
C SER A 468 75.24 48.34 46.55
N SER A 469 75.33 47.57 47.64
CA SER A 469 74.18 47.23 48.49
C SER A 469 73.55 48.47 49.13
N ILE A 470 74.37 49.39 49.66
CA ILE A 470 73.89 50.64 50.27
C ILE A 470 73.23 51.53 49.21
N GLU A 471 73.86 51.68 48.04
CA GLU A 471 73.29 52.48 46.94
C GLU A 471 71.96 51.90 46.46
N ARG A 472 71.86 50.59 46.27
CA ARG A 472 70.61 49.94 45.85
C ARG A 472 69.49 50.11 46.87
N ARG A 473 69.78 49.99 48.17
CA ARG A 473 68.79 50.22 49.23
C ARG A 473 68.27 51.66 49.19
N ALA A 474 69.17 52.64 49.09
CA ALA A 474 68.80 54.05 48.97
C ALA A 474 67.97 54.33 47.71
N ARG A 475 68.30 53.73 46.55
CA ARG A 475 67.48 53.85 45.32
C ARG A 475 66.07 53.30 45.52
N ASN A 476 65.93 52.13 46.16
CA ASN A 476 64.62 51.51 46.37
C ASN A 476 63.72 52.35 47.29
N GLU A 477 64.27 52.92 48.36
CA GLU A 477 63.52 53.81 49.27
C GLU A 477 63.06 55.08 48.54
N VAL A 478 63.95 55.71 47.76
CA VAL A 478 63.60 56.89 46.95
C VAL A 478 62.53 56.56 45.91
N ASN A 479 62.63 55.42 45.22
CA ASN A 479 61.63 54.98 44.25
C ASN A 479 60.27 54.70 44.90
N ALA A 480 60.24 54.16 46.12
CA ALA A 480 58.99 53.96 46.85
C ALA A 480 58.29 55.29 47.15
N ILE A 481 59.05 56.30 47.61
CA ILE A 481 58.51 57.65 47.84
C ILE A 481 57.97 58.26 46.54
N VAL A 482 58.69 58.14 45.42
CA VAL A 482 58.19 58.60 44.11
C VAL A 482 56.88 57.90 43.72
N ALA A 483 56.78 56.60 43.96
CA ALA A 483 55.59 55.83 43.63
C ALA A 483 54.38 56.23 44.50
N ASP A 484 54.58 56.48 45.78
CA ASP A 484 53.53 56.95 46.69
C ASP A 484 53.05 58.36 46.30
N LEU A 485 53.96 59.29 46.03
CA LEU A 485 53.62 60.65 45.59
C LEU A 485 52.83 60.67 44.27
N ARG A 486 53.16 59.78 43.33
CA ARG A 486 52.39 59.62 42.09
C ARG A 486 50.98 59.09 42.35
N ARG A 487 50.85 58.06 43.19
CA ARG A 487 49.53 57.51 43.57
C ARG A 487 48.65 58.55 44.26
N ASP A 488 49.23 59.34 45.16
CA ASP A 488 48.49 60.42 45.85
C ASP A 488 47.99 61.49 44.86
N LEU A 489 48.83 61.86 43.88
CA LEU A 489 48.44 62.79 42.81
C LEU A 489 47.32 62.23 41.93
N GLU A 490 47.41 60.96 41.52
CA GLU A 490 46.38 60.29 40.72
C GLU A 490 45.05 60.21 41.45
N ASN A 491 45.06 59.79 42.72
CA ASN A 491 43.86 59.70 43.56
C ASN A 491 43.19 61.07 43.76
N ALA A 492 43.99 62.11 44.06
CA ALA A 492 43.47 63.47 44.23
C ALA A 492 42.92 64.04 42.92
N SER A 493 43.57 63.75 41.77
CA SER A 493 43.09 64.13 40.44
C SER A 493 41.76 63.47 40.10
N ALA A 494 41.65 62.14 40.31
CA ALA A 494 40.43 61.39 40.04
C ALA A 494 39.25 61.90 40.90
N ALA A 495 39.48 62.13 42.20
CA ALA A 495 38.48 62.69 43.09
C ALA A 495 38.02 64.10 42.66
N LEU A 496 38.95 64.94 42.18
CA LEU A 496 38.64 66.27 41.68
C LEU A 496 37.79 66.21 40.40
N VAL A 497 38.16 65.36 39.44
CA VAL A 497 37.43 65.18 38.17
C VAL A 497 36.04 64.61 38.40
N ASP A 498 35.90 63.60 39.26
CA ASP A 498 34.61 63.00 39.61
C ASP A 498 33.64 64.02 40.23
N LEU A 499 34.12 64.82 41.18
CA LEU A 499 33.34 65.91 41.77
C LEU A 499 32.93 66.96 40.73
N GLN A 500 33.83 67.34 39.82
CA GLN A 500 33.51 68.29 38.74
C GLN A 500 32.46 67.73 37.78
N ASN A 501 32.56 66.44 37.43
CA ASN A 501 31.58 65.77 36.56
C ASN A 501 30.22 65.64 37.23
N THR A 502 30.20 65.30 38.52
CA THR A 502 28.97 65.24 39.32
C THR A 502 28.27 66.61 39.39
N ILE A 503 29.04 67.68 39.62
CA ILE A 503 28.53 69.06 39.62
C ILE A 503 27.90 69.39 38.26
N ARG A 504 28.64 69.19 37.15
CA ARG A 504 28.16 69.49 35.79
C ARG A 504 26.92 68.66 35.43
N SER A 505 26.90 67.37 35.76
CA SER A 505 25.77 66.48 35.46
C SER A 505 24.51 66.94 36.20
N ASN A 506 24.61 67.22 37.50
CA ASN A 506 23.48 67.69 38.30
C ASN A 506 23.01 69.08 37.87
N GLU A 507 23.91 70.01 37.54
CA GLU A 507 23.56 71.32 36.98
C GLU A 507 22.78 71.18 35.66
N ASN A 508 23.26 70.33 34.76
CA ASN A 508 22.62 70.08 33.47
C ASN A 508 21.26 69.38 33.62
N PHE A 509 21.13 68.46 34.60
CA PHE A 509 19.86 67.81 34.91
C PHE A 509 18.84 68.83 35.45
N ILE A 510 19.21 69.59 36.48
CA ILE A 510 18.34 70.62 37.08
C ILE A 510 17.90 71.64 36.01
N ALA A 511 18.84 72.13 35.21
CA ALA A 511 18.53 73.10 34.15
C ALA A 511 17.57 72.54 33.10
N ARG A 512 17.77 71.29 32.65
CA ARG A 512 16.87 70.64 31.68
C ARG A 512 15.47 70.40 32.27
N ALA A 513 15.41 69.83 33.47
CA ALA A 513 14.15 69.54 34.14
C ALA A 513 13.33 70.83 34.39
N GLN A 514 13.97 71.92 34.83
CA GLN A 514 13.31 73.20 35.11
C GLN A 514 12.96 74.01 33.86
N ARG A 515 13.84 74.06 32.85
CA ARG A 515 13.66 74.94 31.67
C ARG A 515 12.89 74.28 30.54
N THR A 516 12.91 72.95 30.45
CA THR A 516 12.35 72.22 29.31
C THR A 516 11.27 71.23 29.74
N ASP A 517 11.60 70.27 30.59
CA ASP A 517 10.74 69.09 30.79
C ASP A 517 9.45 69.45 31.55
N ILE A 518 9.57 70.13 32.70
CA ILE A 518 8.40 70.58 33.47
C ILE A 518 7.54 71.57 32.65
N PRO A 519 8.09 72.61 31.98
CA PRO A 519 7.31 73.49 31.12
C PRO A 519 6.59 72.79 29.96
N ASN A 520 7.22 71.80 29.32
CA ASN A 520 6.59 71.02 28.25
C ASN A 520 5.42 70.19 28.79
N LEU A 521 5.64 69.44 29.87
CA LEU A 521 4.56 68.67 30.52
C LEU A 521 3.38 69.58 30.94
N ARG A 522 3.65 70.78 31.46
CA ARG A 522 2.60 71.77 31.77
C ARG A 522 1.88 72.30 30.54
N ARG A 523 2.56 72.43 29.39
CA ARG A 523 1.93 72.85 28.13
C ARG A 523 0.99 71.75 27.63
N ASP A 524 1.43 70.50 27.68
CA ASP A 524 0.63 69.33 27.31
C ASP A 524 -0.63 69.22 28.17
N ILE A 525 -0.49 69.36 29.50
CA ILE A 525 -1.64 69.36 30.42
C ILE A 525 -2.65 70.43 30.02
N ARG A 526 -2.22 71.67 29.73
CA ARG A 526 -3.14 72.72 29.28
C ARG A 526 -3.82 72.39 27.94
N GLN A 527 -3.14 71.71 27.03
CA GLN A 527 -3.74 71.29 25.77
C GLN A 527 -4.82 70.21 26.02
N LEU A 528 -4.51 69.24 26.87
CA LEU A 528 -5.45 68.20 27.31
C LEU A 528 -6.65 68.80 28.05
N ASP A 529 -6.46 69.77 28.95
CA ASP A 529 -7.56 70.47 29.64
C ASP A 529 -8.51 71.20 28.68
N ASN A 530 -7.96 71.84 27.66
CA ASN A 530 -8.75 72.52 26.62
C ASN A 530 -9.56 71.50 25.79
N GLN A 531 -8.98 70.34 25.48
CA GLN A 531 -9.66 69.26 24.79
C GLN A 531 -10.73 68.59 25.67
N LEU A 532 -10.43 68.37 26.95
CA LEU A 532 -11.33 67.85 27.98
C LEU A 532 -12.55 68.75 28.15
N THR A 533 -12.36 70.07 28.15
CA THR A 533 -13.47 71.04 28.17
C THR A 533 -14.40 70.87 26.96
N ARG A 534 -13.84 70.66 25.75
CA ARG A 534 -14.63 70.43 24.53
C ARG A 534 -15.36 69.08 24.56
N ALA A 535 -14.71 68.03 25.05
CA ALA A 535 -15.32 66.71 25.21
C ALA A 535 -16.46 66.74 26.25
N HIS A 536 -16.28 67.45 27.37
CA HIS A 536 -17.36 67.70 28.34
C HIS A 536 -18.52 68.48 27.74
N SER A 537 -18.25 69.52 26.95
CA SER A 537 -19.30 70.26 26.23
C SER A 537 -20.07 69.34 25.28
N THR A 538 -19.35 68.50 24.53
CA THR A 538 -19.94 67.54 23.58
C THR A 538 -20.81 66.53 24.31
N LEU A 539 -20.29 65.90 25.37
CA LEU A 539 -21.03 64.97 26.21
C LEU A 539 -22.29 65.60 26.80
N ARG A 540 -22.17 66.82 27.35
CA ARG A 540 -23.28 67.56 27.95
C ARG A 540 -24.38 67.89 26.94
N SER A 541 -24.03 68.06 25.67
CA SER A 541 -25.02 68.28 24.59
C SER A 541 -25.58 66.97 24.00
N SER A 542 -24.73 65.97 23.71
CA SER A 542 -25.12 64.76 22.99
C SER A 542 -25.78 63.71 23.87
N ALA A 543 -25.43 63.59 25.16
CA ALA A 543 -26.05 62.61 26.05
C ALA A 543 -27.57 62.86 26.25
N PRO A 544 -28.03 64.06 26.65
CA PRO A 544 -29.46 64.32 26.77
C PRO A 544 -30.19 64.29 25.43
N GLU A 545 -29.51 64.65 24.33
CA GLU A 545 -30.06 64.60 22.98
C GLU A 545 -30.26 63.16 22.49
N ALA A 546 -29.31 62.27 22.76
CA ALA A 546 -29.45 60.84 22.50
C ALA A 546 -30.65 60.25 23.26
N ASP A 547 -30.75 60.53 24.56
CA ASP A 547 -31.87 60.06 25.39
C ASP A 547 -33.23 60.63 24.93
N ARG A 548 -33.23 61.85 24.38
CA ARG A 548 -34.42 62.48 23.78
C ARG A 548 -34.82 61.76 22.49
N LEU A 549 -33.87 61.55 21.58
CA LEU A 549 -34.10 60.90 20.28
C LEU A 549 -34.48 59.42 20.43
N GLU A 550 -33.90 58.70 21.40
CA GLU A 550 -34.30 57.33 21.74
C GLU A 550 -35.74 57.29 22.27
N ARG A 551 -36.12 58.23 23.14
CA ARG A 551 -37.52 58.37 23.60
C ARG A 551 -38.45 58.72 22.45
N GLU A 552 -38.05 59.59 21.54
CA GLU A 552 -38.86 59.90 20.35
C GLU A 552 -39.00 58.72 19.39
N LEU A 553 -37.95 57.90 19.21
CA LEU A 553 -38.04 56.66 18.46
C LEU A 553 -39.02 55.69 19.14
N ALA A 554 -38.89 55.47 20.45
CA ALA A 554 -39.78 54.60 21.19
C ALA A 554 -41.25 55.08 21.14
N GLN A 555 -41.48 56.38 21.30
CA GLN A 555 -42.82 56.97 21.16
C GLN A 555 -43.35 56.84 19.74
N TYR A 556 -42.51 57.04 18.72
CA TYR A 556 -42.89 56.83 17.33
C TYR A 556 -43.27 55.36 17.09
N GLU A 557 -42.45 54.41 17.53
CA GLU A 557 -42.70 52.97 17.42
C GLU A 557 -44.01 52.57 18.11
N GLN A 558 -44.29 53.10 19.30
CA GLN A 558 -45.55 52.87 20.01
C GLN A 558 -46.74 53.48 19.27
N ARG A 559 -46.64 54.75 18.84
CA ARG A 559 -47.72 55.46 18.14
C ARG A 559 -48.11 54.78 16.83
N VAL A 560 -47.13 54.32 16.06
CA VAL A 560 -47.40 53.68 14.76
C VAL A 560 -47.59 52.17 14.86
N GLY A 561 -47.45 51.59 16.07
CA GLY A 561 -47.51 50.16 16.31
C GLY A 561 -46.45 49.37 15.55
N TRP A 562 -45.24 49.94 15.42
CA TRP A 562 -44.17 49.42 14.56
C TRP A 562 -43.85 47.94 14.84
N ASN A 563 -43.63 47.59 16.11
CA ASN A 563 -43.25 46.23 16.50
C ASN A 563 -44.36 45.21 16.18
N ALA A 564 -45.62 45.57 16.39
CA ALA A 564 -46.75 44.71 16.05
C ALA A 564 -46.86 44.51 14.52
N LYS A 565 -46.72 45.58 13.73
CA LYS A 565 -46.75 45.52 12.26
C LYS A 565 -45.57 44.73 11.68
N ALA A 566 -44.37 44.91 12.22
CA ALA A 566 -43.17 44.18 11.81
C ALA A 566 -43.29 42.68 12.13
N SER A 567 -43.83 42.34 13.30
CA SER A 567 -44.11 40.95 13.68
C SER A 567 -45.19 40.32 12.80
N ALA A 568 -46.28 41.05 12.51
CA ALA A 568 -47.34 40.59 11.63
C ALA A 568 -46.85 40.30 10.22
N LEU A 569 -45.98 41.16 9.65
CA LEU A 569 -45.36 40.92 8.35
C LEU A 569 -44.50 39.65 8.36
N ARG A 570 -43.66 39.47 9.36
CA ARG A 570 -42.82 38.26 9.48
C ARG A 570 -43.66 36.98 9.58
N SER A 571 -44.70 37.00 10.41
CA SER A 571 -45.64 35.88 10.55
C SER A 571 -46.38 35.59 9.24
N ALA A 572 -46.82 36.62 8.51
CA ALA A 572 -47.50 36.46 7.22
C ALA A 572 -46.56 35.91 6.13
N GLN A 573 -45.29 36.33 6.11
CA GLN A 573 -44.27 35.77 5.22
C GLN A 573 -44.01 34.28 5.52
N ASN A 574 -43.86 33.92 6.79
CA ASN A 574 -43.67 32.52 7.19
C ASN A 574 -44.84 31.64 6.78
N ASN A 575 -46.08 32.11 7.00
CA ASN A 575 -47.29 31.40 6.60
C ASN A 575 -47.36 31.23 5.06
N LEU A 576 -47.04 32.27 4.29
CA LEU A 576 -46.98 32.18 2.83
C LEU A 576 -45.97 31.13 2.35
N ASN A 577 -44.77 31.13 2.93
CA ASN A 577 -43.72 30.16 2.60
C ASN A 577 -44.17 28.72 2.90
N GLN A 578 -44.83 28.51 4.05
CA GLN A 578 -45.38 27.21 4.43
C GLN A 578 -46.43 26.74 3.41
N LYS A 579 -47.42 27.58 3.09
CA LYS A 579 -48.49 27.23 2.13
C LYS A 579 -47.97 26.99 0.72
N THR A 580 -46.99 27.76 0.29
CA THR A 580 -46.32 27.57 -1.01
C THR A 580 -45.59 26.22 -1.05
N SER A 581 -44.92 25.84 0.04
CA SER A 581 -44.22 24.56 0.14
C SER A 581 -45.19 23.37 0.14
N GLU A 582 -46.31 23.47 0.86
CA GLU A 582 -47.38 22.46 0.87
C GLU A 582 -47.95 22.24 -0.55
N LEU A 583 -48.28 23.32 -1.27
CA LEU A 583 -48.78 23.25 -2.65
C LEU A 583 -47.76 22.61 -3.60
N ASN A 584 -46.49 23.02 -3.53
CA ASN A 584 -45.44 22.49 -4.40
C ASN A 584 -45.20 20.99 -4.18
N ARG A 585 -45.29 20.51 -2.93
CA ARG A 585 -45.22 19.07 -2.64
C ARG A 585 -46.36 18.32 -3.31
N SER A 586 -47.60 18.77 -3.14
CA SER A 586 -48.77 18.12 -3.76
C SER A 586 -48.72 18.14 -5.29
N LEU A 587 -48.27 19.23 -5.92
CA LEU A 587 -48.08 19.30 -7.38
C LEU A 587 -47.00 18.33 -7.87
N ASN A 588 -45.89 18.20 -7.15
CA ASN A 588 -44.84 17.25 -7.51
C ASN A 588 -45.30 15.80 -7.35
N THR A 589 -46.03 15.48 -6.27
CA THR A 589 -46.64 14.16 -6.08
C THR A 589 -47.65 13.86 -7.19
N GLN A 590 -48.46 14.83 -7.61
CA GLN A 590 -49.42 14.66 -8.71
C GLN A 590 -48.72 14.32 -10.02
N ARG A 591 -47.63 15.03 -10.37
CA ARG A 591 -46.84 14.74 -11.59
C ARG A 591 -46.23 13.35 -11.58
N ARG A 592 -45.70 12.91 -10.42
CA ARG A 592 -45.15 11.55 -10.28
C ARG A 592 -46.23 10.49 -10.46
N ALA A 593 -47.35 10.63 -9.77
CA ALA A 593 -48.48 9.72 -9.90
C ALA A 593 -49.04 9.66 -11.34
N GLN A 594 -49.04 10.77 -12.08
CA GLN A 594 -49.38 10.77 -13.51
C GLN A 594 -48.39 9.99 -14.38
N SER A 595 -47.08 10.09 -14.09
CA SER A 595 -46.05 9.29 -14.75
C SER A 595 -46.23 7.80 -14.45
N ASP A 596 -46.40 7.46 -13.18
CA ASP A 596 -46.58 6.08 -12.74
C ASP A 596 -47.82 5.44 -13.41
N LEU A 597 -48.90 6.21 -13.61
CA LEU A 597 -50.09 5.76 -14.33
C LEU A 597 -49.81 5.42 -15.79
N ILE A 598 -49.00 6.23 -16.48
CA ILE A 598 -48.60 5.98 -17.87
C ILE A 598 -47.78 4.69 -17.95
N ASP A 599 -46.81 4.53 -17.04
CA ASP A 599 -45.92 3.37 -17.00
C ASP A 599 -46.71 2.08 -16.75
N VAL A 600 -47.65 2.08 -15.78
CA VAL A 600 -48.50 0.92 -15.49
C VAL A 600 -49.33 0.53 -16.72
N ARG A 601 -49.89 1.49 -17.46
CA ARG A 601 -50.66 1.21 -18.68
C ARG A 601 -49.79 0.67 -19.81
N GLN A 602 -48.56 1.16 -19.95
CA GLN A 602 -47.60 0.62 -20.90
C GLN A 602 -47.23 -0.82 -20.55
N TYR A 603 -46.97 -1.12 -19.27
CA TYR A 603 -46.71 -2.47 -18.79
C TYR A 603 -47.90 -3.41 -19.02
N GLN A 604 -49.14 -2.96 -18.79
CA GLN A 604 -50.34 -3.74 -19.10
C GLN A 604 -50.45 -4.07 -20.60
N SER A 605 -50.18 -3.08 -21.47
CA SER A 605 -50.17 -3.30 -22.92
C SER A 605 -49.11 -4.31 -23.34
N GLN A 606 -47.88 -4.17 -22.82
CA GLN A 606 -46.79 -5.11 -23.09
C GLN A 606 -47.10 -6.51 -22.56
N LEU A 607 -47.70 -6.62 -21.36
CA LEU A 607 -48.10 -7.89 -20.78
C LEU A 607 -49.11 -8.62 -21.68
N ASN A 608 -50.09 -7.89 -22.23
CA ASN A 608 -51.07 -8.46 -23.14
C ASN A 608 -50.43 -8.93 -24.46
N GLN A 609 -49.49 -8.15 -25.01
CA GLN A 609 -48.73 -8.53 -26.21
C GLN A 609 -47.89 -9.78 -25.96
N SER A 610 -47.13 -9.83 -24.87
CA SER A 610 -46.30 -10.99 -24.50
C SER A 610 -47.14 -12.24 -24.25
N ARG A 611 -48.32 -12.10 -23.62
CA ARG A 611 -49.27 -13.21 -23.45
C ARG A 611 -49.81 -13.73 -24.78
N ALA A 612 -50.22 -12.83 -25.69
CA ALA A 612 -50.67 -13.22 -27.02
C ALA A 612 -49.57 -13.94 -27.79
N ARG A 613 -48.34 -13.43 -27.74
CA ARG A 613 -47.18 -14.04 -28.38
C ARG A 613 -46.85 -15.42 -27.78
N LEU A 614 -46.97 -15.57 -26.46
CA LEU A 614 -46.76 -16.87 -25.81
C LEU A 614 -47.75 -17.91 -26.33
N VAL A 615 -49.04 -17.55 -26.48
CA VAL A 615 -50.05 -18.45 -27.06
C VAL A 615 -49.69 -18.88 -28.49
N GLU A 616 -49.17 -17.97 -29.32
CA GLU A 616 -48.70 -18.30 -30.68
C GLU A 616 -47.49 -19.26 -30.65
N VAL A 617 -46.51 -18.99 -29.79
CA VAL A 617 -45.31 -19.84 -29.65
C VAL A 617 -45.69 -21.23 -29.11
N ASP A 618 -46.56 -21.32 -28.11
CA ASP A 618 -47.07 -22.58 -27.57
C ASP A 618 -47.78 -23.40 -28.66
N ALA A 619 -48.59 -22.75 -29.51
CA ALA A 619 -49.22 -23.42 -30.65
C ALA A 619 -48.17 -23.93 -31.67
N SER A 620 -47.08 -23.19 -31.89
CA SER A 620 -45.99 -23.61 -32.79
C SER A 620 -45.16 -24.78 -32.24
N LEU A 621 -45.15 -24.98 -30.92
CA LEU A 621 -44.44 -26.07 -30.24
C LEU A 621 -45.27 -27.35 -30.10
N THR A 622 -46.57 -27.32 -30.37
CA THR A 622 -47.43 -28.52 -30.32
C THR A 622 -46.91 -29.68 -31.19
N PRO A 623 -46.41 -29.47 -32.43
CA PRO A 623 -45.80 -30.53 -33.24
C PRO A 623 -44.53 -31.11 -32.60
N PHE A 624 -43.72 -30.27 -31.94
CA PHE A 624 -42.53 -30.71 -31.21
C PHE A 624 -42.91 -31.62 -30.04
N GLU A 625 -43.89 -31.23 -29.23
CA GLU A 625 -44.34 -32.03 -28.08
C GLU A 625 -44.85 -33.41 -28.51
N SER A 626 -45.68 -33.45 -29.56
CA SER A 626 -46.20 -34.71 -30.11
C SER A 626 -45.09 -35.59 -30.68
N ALA A 627 -44.19 -35.03 -31.50
CA ALA A 627 -43.10 -35.79 -32.11
C ALA A 627 -42.08 -36.29 -31.06
N ASN A 628 -41.74 -35.45 -30.08
CA ASN A 628 -40.82 -35.83 -29.00
C ASN A 628 -41.43 -36.93 -28.12
N ALA A 629 -42.73 -36.84 -27.78
CA ALA A 629 -43.42 -37.88 -27.04
C ALA A 629 -43.43 -39.23 -27.80
N ASN A 630 -43.66 -39.19 -29.12
CA ASN A 630 -43.63 -40.38 -29.97
C ASN A 630 -42.22 -41.02 -30.01
N LEU A 631 -41.18 -40.23 -30.24
CA LEU A 631 -39.79 -40.72 -30.27
C LEU A 631 -39.33 -41.24 -28.90
N GLN A 632 -39.76 -40.60 -27.81
CA GLN A 632 -39.49 -41.10 -26.46
C GLN A 632 -40.19 -42.44 -26.20
N SER A 633 -41.45 -42.57 -26.63
CA SER A 633 -42.18 -43.84 -26.54
C SER A 633 -41.52 -44.94 -27.38
N GLN A 634 -41.05 -44.62 -28.59
CA GLN A 634 -40.32 -45.57 -29.45
C GLN A 634 -39.01 -46.01 -28.79
N GLY A 635 -38.23 -45.06 -28.26
CA GLY A 635 -37.01 -45.36 -27.52
C GLY A 635 -37.25 -46.29 -26.32
N ASN A 636 -38.33 -46.07 -25.56
CA ASN A 636 -38.72 -46.94 -24.45
C ASN A 636 -39.08 -48.36 -24.92
N ILE A 637 -39.81 -48.49 -26.04
CA ILE A 637 -40.15 -49.80 -26.63
C ILE A 637 -38.88 -50.54 -27.05
N LEU A 638 -37.98 -49.87 -27.77
CA LEU A 638 -36.72 -50.45 -28.23
C LEU A 638 -35.82 -50.87 -27.06
N SER A 639 -35.73 -50.03 -26.02
CA SER A 639 -34.99 -50.36 -24.80
C SER A 639 -35.56 -51.59 -24.09
N ASN A 640 -36.88 -51.70 -23.97
CA ASN A 640 -37.54 -52.87 -23.38
C ASN A 640 -37.34 -54.13 -24.24
N GLN A 641 -37.38 -53.99 -25.56
CA GLN A 641 -37.08 -55.08 -26.49
C GLN A 641 -35.64 -55.59 -26.32
N LEU A 642 -34.66 -54.68 -26.24
CA LEU A 642 -33.27 -55.04 -26.00
C LEU A 642 -33.09 -55.78 -24.66
N GLN A 643 -33.75 -55.32 -23.60
CA GLN A 643 -33.72 -55.99 -22.30
C GLN A 643 -34.35 -57.39 -22.35
N ASN A 644 -35.46 -57.57 -23.07
CA ASN A 644 -36.10 -58.87 -23.24
C ASN A 644 -35.23 -59.83 -24.07
N LEU A 645 -34.57 -59.34 -25.12
CA LEU A 645 -33.63 -60.14 -25.92
C LEU A 645 -32.42 -60.56 -25.09
N LYS A 646 -31.88 -59.65 -24.27
CA LYS A 646 -30.82 -59.94 -23.31
C LYS A 646 -31.25 -61.02 -22.31
N ALA A 647 -32.44 -60.91 -21.72
CA ALA A 647 -32.93 -61.90 -20.77
C ALA A 647 -33.11 -63.29 -21.40
N GLN A 648 -33.61 -63.35 -22.65
CA GLN A 648 -33.70 -64.61 -23.39
C GLN A 648 -32.31 -65.20 -23.69
N PHE A 649 -31.35 -64.36 -24.06
CA PHE A 649 -29.98 -64.77 -24.32
C PHE A 649 -29.34 -65.33 -23.04
N ASP A 650 -29.47 -64.62 -21.92
CA ASP A 650 -28.94 -65.02 -20.62
C ASP A 650 -29.55 -66.34 -20.12
N ASN A 651 -30.85 -66.56 -20.30
CA ASN A 651 -31.54 -67.79 -19.86
C ASN A 651 -31.06 -69.06 -20.58
N ILE A 652 -30.49 -68.96 -21.77
CA ILE A 652 -30.01 -70.13 -22.53
C ILE A 652 -28.58 -70.51 -22.11
N ILE A 653 -27.79 -69.55 -21.62
CA ILE A 653 -26.39 -69.77 -21.20
C ILE A 653 -26.23 -70.02 -19.68
N GLU A 654 -27.30 -69.85 -18.90
CA GLU A 654 -27.43 -70.30 -17.50
C GLU A 654 -27.88 -71.76 -17.44
#